data_AF-A0A0B5HVT5-F1
#
_entry.id   AF-A0A0B5HVT5-F1
#
_cell.length_a   1.000
_cell.length_b   1.000
_cell.length_c   1.000
_cell.angle_alpha   90.00
_cell.angle_beta   90.00
_cell.angle_gamma   90.00
#
_symmetry.space_group_name_H-M   'P 1'
#
loop_
_entity.id
_entity.type
_entity.pdbx_description
1 polymer ?
#
loop_
_entity_poly.entity_id
_entity_poly.type
_entity_poly.pdbx_seq_one_letter_code
_entity_poly.pdbx_strand_id
1 'polypeptide(L)'
;MVEKEKKDFNITDLPGVGAATAEKLEEAGFNTLMSIAVASPADMVEIAGVTEATARKIINVARNKLDMGFETGIEALEKRANVIKITTNSKALDGLFGGGIETNAITECYGQYGSGKSSLAHQLAVNVQLPKEKGGAEGIAVWLDTESTFRPERIKQIAENNGLDANEILKGIRVVRCFNSDHQMLVTEKVEDLIKNDNLPIKLLIVDSLMSLFRSDFSGRGQLSDRQQKLNKHMHTLLKLANNYSIAVYVTNQVMANPAVFFGDPTTAIGGHIVGHNCLTADSLVQLEDGTIIPIGDIKEGQKVVGNKINSDLKVSGASINKKIVNLDAREIFEIDTGNKIRASAKHRFFKLNNFEIEEIYAENIKKGDFIARVNSLEFKGSEQKLPKIEHTEMIIVNKEGSKFIKNQLEKLGFTRKEICEELKVKPRQLRRVLNQEYATNKENVNLLIQNGVGDKLFGFAQQYTSNKYRNIILPDNLTTEMAQILGYLIGDGNLYDTSIRFRDARVQVLESYNNLFEYTFNLRGSISKVKDKKCYQLGINSVELNNLFSLIKQNTYHYISRSPKEHIAAFIRGFADAEGHVDKKRKRVIISQKDDMVLRFIQLLLYRFDIQAFLEKTTTKEGKFCHRLRIDDIEGLKFAQKIGLTASDKFEIIEKWSDFKINERKIFPISRKEIWNLIKSEGYYPTHFMAPKSDKFLTIKNLKQTLEKFKLAGVKNELTKKKIAFIEHLIDSNITWCKVKKINKMDNKEILYDISVHGQENYIANGFLVHNSTYRVYLRRGKKDTRVAKMVDAPQIAELEVGFKISEKGIEDI
;
A
#
# COMPACT_ATOMS: atom_id res chain seq x y z
N MET A 1 28.26 35.84 -20.74
CA MET A 1 28.13 34.84 -19.66
C MET A 1 28.79 33.58 -20.18
N VAL A 2 29.79 33.08 -19.45
CA VAL A 2 30.61 31.92 -19.87
C VAL A 2 29.77 30.65 -19.67
N GLU A 3 29.49 29.93 -20.75
CA GLU A 3 28.99 28.54 -20.68
C GLU A 3 30.07 27.69 -20.00
N LYS A 4 29.77 27.21 -18.78
CA LYS A 4 30.60 26.20 -18.13
C LYS A 4 30.31 24.86 -18.81
N GLU A 5 31.29 24.35 -19.55
CA GLU A 5 31.35 22.94 -19.91
C GLU A 5 31.17 22.08 -18.65
N LYS A 6 30.07 21.32 -18.56
CA LYS A 6 29.91 20.29 -17.54
C LYS A 6 30.90 19.17 -17.88
N LYS A 7 31.98 19.06 -17.12
CA LYS A 7 32.84 17.88 -17.11
C LYS A 7 31.98 16.66 -16.75
N ASP A 8 31.96 15.63 -17.59
CA ASP A 8 31.29 14.37 -17.30
C ASP A 8 31.88 13.77 -16.01
N PHE A 9 31.00 13.50 -15.04
CA PHE A 9 31.37 12.95 -13.74
C PHE A 9 31.38 11.42 -13.86
N ASN A 10 32.55 10.81 -13.77
CA ASN A 10 32.76 9.39 -14.02
C ASN A 10 32.83 8.58 -12.70
N ILE A 11 32.83 7.26 -12.80
CA ILE A 11 32.86 6.35 -11.63
C ILE A 11 34.11 6.54 -10.79
N THR A 12 35.24 6.85 -11.43
CA THR A 12 36.52 7.18 -10.78
C THR A 12 36.46 8.45 -9.92
N ASP A 13 35.44 9.30 -10.11
CA ASP A 13 35.24 10.52 -9.32
C ASP A 13 34.44 10.26 -8.02
N LEU A 14 33.97 9.02 -7.80
CA LEU A 14 33.25 8.63 -6.60
C LEU A 14 34.21 8.43 -5.41
N PRO A 15 33.82 8.89 -4.20
CA PRO A 15 34.71 8.87 -3.05
C PRO A 15 35.03 7.44 -2.60
N GLY A 16 36.32 7.11 -2.56
CA GLY A 16 36.80 5.77 -2.21
C GLY A 16 36.87 4.81 -3.40
N VAL A 17 36.65 5.30 -4.62
CA VAL A 17 36.84 4.55 -5.86
C VAL A 17 38.17 4.96 -6.50
N GLY A 18 39.22 4.19 -6.24
CA GLY A 18 40.48 4.27 -7.00
C GLY A 18 40.41 3.44 -8.28
N ALA A 19 41.45 3.50 -9.12
CA ALA A 19 41.49 2.79 -10.41
C ALA A 19 41.15 1.29 -10.30
N ALA A 20 41.72 0.58 -9.32
CA ALA A 20 41.45 -0.85 -9.10
C ALA A 20 40.02 -1.14 -8.60
N THR A 21 39.39 -0.20 -7.89
CA THR A 21 37.99 -0.33 -7.45
C THR A 21 37.04 0.01 -8.60
N ALA A 22 37.38 1.00 -9.43
CA ALA A 22 36.63 1.35 -10.62
C ALA A 22 36.61 0.18 -11.61
N GLU A 23 37.76 -0.43 -11.88
CA GLU A 23 37.90 -1.60 -12.76
C GLU A 23 37.01 -2.76 -12.28
N LYS A 24 37.07 -3.10 -10.98
CA LYS A 24 36.18 -4.14 -10.41
C LYS A 24 34.70 -3.78 -10.47
N LEU A 25 34.35 -2.52 -10.25
CA LEU A 25 32.97 -2.05 -10.38
C LEU A 25 32.50 -2.14 -11.84
N GLU A 26 33.35 -1.81 -12.79
CA GLU A 26 33.06 -1.90 -14.23
C GLU A 26 32.90 -3.36 -14.68
N GLU A 27 33.80 -4.25 -14.26
CA GLU A 27 33.71 -5.72 -14.49
C GLU A 27 32.44 -6.32 -13.87
N ALA A 28 32.00 -5.78 -12.73
CA ALA A 28 30.78 -6.17 -12.04
C ALA A 28 29.48 -5.63 -12.68
N GLY A 29 29.60 -4.83 -13.75
CA GLY A 29 28.48 -4.20 -14.43
C GLY A 29 28.00 -2.89 -13.81
N PHE A 30 28.72 -2.33 -12.83
CA PHE A 30 28.48 -1.01 -12.24
C PHE A 30 29.23 0.10 -13.00
N ASN A 31 29.01 0.15 -14.31
CA ASN A 31 29.72 1.02 -15.25
C ASN A 31 29.03 2.38 -15.50
N THR A 32 27.93 2.67 -14.80
CA THR A 32 27.30 3.99 -14.80
C THR A 32 26.99 4.45 -13.39
N LEU A 33 26.95 5.78 -13.18
CA LEU A 33 26.43 6.35 -11.93
C LEU A 33 25.06 5.77 -11.57
N MET A 34 24.18 5.51 -12.56
CA MET A 34 22.83 4.99 -12.32
C MET A 34 22.87 3.57 -11.79
N SER A 35 23.68 2.70 -12.40
CA SER A 35 23.87 1.32 -11.93
C SER A 35 24.38 1.26 -10.50
N ILE A 36 25.28 2.19 -10.12
CA ILE A 36 25.80 2.34 -8.77
C ILE A 36 24.72 2.88 -7.81
N ALA A 37 23.94 3.86 -8.24
CA ALA A 37 22.94 4.52 -7.40
C ALA A 37 21.75 3.62 -7.04
N VAL A 38 21.40 2.66 -7.91
CA VAL A 38 20.34 1.65 -7.66
C VAL A 38 20.85 0.35 -7.03
N ALA A 39 22.17 0.19 -6.89
CA ALA A 39 22.78 -0.97 -6.23
C ALA A 39 22.43 -1.04 -4.74
N SER A 40 22.38 -2.25 -4.18
CA SER A 40 22.37 -2.41 -2.73
C SER A 40 23.80 -2.34 -2.16
N PRO A 41 23.99 -1.86 -0.92
CA PRO A 41 25.30 -1.92 -0.27
C PRO A 41 25.85 -3.35 -0.16
N ALA A 42 24.98 -4.37 -0.05
CA ALA A 42 25.40 -5.77 0.02
C ALA A 42 26.01 -6.25 -1.30
N ASP A 43 25.35 -5.98 -2.43
CA ASP A 43 25.86 -6.36 -3.76
C ASP A 43 27.22 -5.71 -4.04
N MET A 44 27.37 -4.44 -3.64
CA MET A 44 28.61 -3.70 -3.87
C MET A 44 29.76 -4.20 -2.97
N VAL A 45 29.46 -4.66 -1.75
CA VAL A 45 30.47 -5.28 -0.87
C VAL A 45 30.92 -6.63 -1.42
N GLU A 46 29.97 -7.48 -1.83
CA GLU A 46 30.25 -8.83 -2.33
C GLU A 46 31.06 -8.80 -3.63
N ILE A 47 30.72 -7.90 -4.55
CA ILE A 47 31.29 -7.92 -5.89
C ILE A 47 32.52 -7.01 -6.02
N ALA A 48 32.51 -5.81 -5.45
CA ALA A 48 33.63 -4.87 -5.58
C ALA A 48 34.68 -4.99 -4.46
N GLY A 49 34.42 -5.81 -3.43
CA GLY A 49 35.34 -6.03 -2.31
C GLY A 49 35.57 -4.78 -1.45
N VAL A 50 34.64 -3.82 -1.49
CA VAL A 50 34.68 -2.60 -0.67
C VAL A 50 34.02 -2.84 0.69
N THR A 51 34.36 -2.03 1.69
CA THR A 51 33.67 -2.09 2.99
C THR A 51 32.25 -1.54 2.86
N GLU A 52 31.33 -1.99 3.72
CA GLU A 52 29.93 -1.55 3.69
C GLU A 52 29.78 -0.02 3.84
N ALA A 53 30.64 0.61 4.65
CA ALA A 53 30.67 2.05 4.82
C ALA A 53 31.06 2.77 3.53
N THR A 54 32.06 2.25 2.81
CA THR A 54 32.50 2.78 1.51
C THR A 54 31.43 2.56 0.44
N ALA A 55 30.82 1.37 0.38
CA ALA A 55 29.71 1.08 -0.53
C ALA A 55 28.55 2.07 -0.36
N ARG A 56 28.07 2.28 0.88
CA ARG A 56 27.02 3.27 1.16
C ARG A 56 27.40 4.68 0.73
N LYS A 57 28.67 5.06 0.90
CA LYS A 57 29.18 6.39 0.52
C LYS A 57 29.20 6.57 -0.99
N ILE A 58 29.69 5.58 -1.74
CA ILE A 58 29.72 5.54 -3.20
C ILE A 58 28.29 5.65 -3.75
N ILE A 59 27.37 4.81 -3.25
CA ILE A 59 25.96 4.78 -3.64
C ILE A 59 25.29 6.15 -3.38
N ASN A 60 25.48 6.72 -2.20
CA ASN A 60 24.84 7.99 -1.83
C ASN A 60 25.36 9.17 -2.67
N VAL A 61 26.67 9.21 -3.00
CA VAL A 61 27.20 10.24 -3.88
C VAL A 61 26.68 10.08 -5.30
N ALA A 62 26.57 8.85 -5.81
CA ALA A 62 25.96 8.58 -7.11
C ALA A 62 24.48 9.04 -7.15
N ARG A 63 23.69 8.75 -6.11
CA ARG A 63 22.29 9.20 -5.98
C ARG A 63 22.16 10.72 -5.98
N ASN A 64 23.00 11.41 -5.20
CA ASN A 64 22.97 12.87 -5.13
C ASN A 64 23.42 13.52 -6.45
N LYS A 65 24.34 12.89 -7.18
CA LYS A 65 24.83 13.40 -8.47
C LYS A 65 23.83 13.23 -9.60
N LEU A 66 23.07 12.14 -9.58
CA LEU A 66 21.98 11.88 -10.52
C LEU A 66 20.70 12.62 -10.15
N ASP A 67 20.72 13.40 -9.07
CA ASP A 67 19.56 14.10 -8.54
C ASP A 67 18.35 13.15 -8.38
N MET A 68 18.59 11.96 -7.80
CA MET A 68 17.60 10.90 -7.59
C MET A 68 16.57 11.24 -6.50
N GLY A 69 15.99 12.45 -6.59
CA GLY A 69 14.90 12.93 -5.78
C GLY A 69 13.53 12.60 -6.38
N PHE A 70 12.55 13.42 -6.01
CA PHE A 70 11.20 13.33 -6.53
C PHE A 70 11.12 14.07 -7.86
N GLU A 71 10.55 13.43 -8.88
CA GLU A 71 10.20 14.09 -10.13
C GLU A 71 8.71 14.47 -10.13
N THR A 72 8.37 15.59 -10.76
CA THR A 72 6.96 15.97 -10.95
C THR A 72 6.31 15.06 -11.98
N GLY A 73 4.97 14.97 -11.97
CA GLY A 73 4.24 14.20 -12.99
C GLY A 73 4.50 14.71 -14.42
N ILE A 74 4.85 15.99 -14.57
CA ILE A 74 5.23 16.58 -15.85
C ILE A 74 6.61 16.06 -16.27
N GLU A 75 7.60 16.05 -15.37
CA GLU A 75 8.93 15.50 -15.66
C GLU A 75 8.87 13.99 -15.98
N ALA A 76 8.05 13.23 -15.25
CA ALA A 76 7.82 11.83 -15.55
C ALA A 76 7.12 11.63 -16.91
N LEU A 77 6.17 12.50 -17.26
CA LEU A 77 5.50 12.50 -18.57
C LEU A 77 6.49 12.86 -19.70
N GLU A 78 7.35 13.85 -19.50
CA GLU A 78 8.42 14.25 -20.42
C GLU A 78 9.44 13.11 -20.61
N LYS A 79 9.82 12.42 -19.53
CA LYS A 79 10.65 11.21 -19.62
C LYS A 79 9.95 10.09 -20.38
N ARG A 80 8.65 9.89 -20.13
CA ARG A 80 7.84 8.91 -20.87
C ARG A 80 7.64 9.28 -22.34
N ALA A 81 7.70 10.56 -22.71
CA ALA A 81 7.66 10.98 -24.11
C ALA A 81 8.85 10.45 -24.92
N ASN A 82 9.96 10.10 -24.25
CA ASN A 82 11.14 9.51 -24.87
C ASN A 82 11.07 7.97 -24.98
N VAL A 83 10.00 7.33 -24.48
CA VAL A 83 9.81 5.87 -24.61
C VAL A 83 9.52 5.54 -26.06
N ILE A 84 10.36 4.68 -26.64
CA ILE A 84 10.22 4.23 -28.01
C ILE A 84 9.13 3.15 -28.06
N LYS A 85 8.29 3.20 -29.09
CA LYS A 85 7.24 2.20 -29.35
C LYS A 85 7.51 1.54 -30.69
N ILE A 86 7.79 0.25 -30.66
CA ILE A 86 8.07 -0.54 -31.87
C ILE A 86 6.73 -0.95 -32.47
N THR A 87 6.46 -0.50 -33.69
CA THR A 87 5.24 -0.86 -34.43
C THR A 87 5.15 -2.37 -34.63
N THR A 88 3.93 -2.89 -34.61
CA THR A 88 3.55 -4.26 -34.98
C THR A 88 3.23 -4.39 -36.46
N ASN A 89 3.30 -3.30 -37.24
CA ASN A 89 2.88 -3.19 -38.64
C ASN A 89 1.37 -3.32 -38.89
N SER A 90 0.57 -3.44 -37.82
CA SER A 90 -0.90 -3.39 -37.87
C SER A 90 -1.35 -2.19 -37.06
N LYS A 91 -2.12 -1.27 -37.68
CA LYS A 91 -2.67 -0.12 -36.97
C LYS A 91 -3.62 -0.54 -35.86
N ALA A 92 -4.34 -1.65 -36.06
CA ALA A 92 -5.23 -2.21 -35.05
C ALA A 92 -4.46 -2.71 -33.83
N LEU A 93 -3.37 -3.47 -34.04
CA LEU A 93 -2.50 -3.93 -32.95
C LEU A 93 -1.73 -2.78 -32.30
N ASP A 94 -1.21 -1.83 -33.06
CA ASP A 94 -0.55 -0.65 -32.50
C ASP A 94 -1.52 0.16 -31.66
N GLY A 95 -2.75 0.36 -32.13
CA GLY A 95 -3.83 0.95 -31.32
C GLY A 95 -4.09 0.17 -30.04
N LEU A 96 -4.10 -1.17 -30.11
CA LEU A 96 -4.24 -2.04 -28.94
C LEU A 96 -3.07 -1.88 -27.94
N PHE A 97 -1.85 -1.62 -28.39
CA PHE A 97 -0.69 -1.38 -27.51
C PHE A 97 -0.46 0.12 -27.19
N GLY A 98 -1.36 1.02 -27.61
CA GLY A 98 -1.21 2.45 -27.39
C GLY A 98 -0.02 3.06 -28.14
N GLY A 99 0.27 2.56 -29.35
CA GLY A 99 1.30 3.03 -30.28
C GLY A 99 2.33 1.99 -30.70
N GLY A 100 2.26 0.75 -30.17
CA GLY A 100 3.23 -0.33 -30.43
C GLY A 100 3.85 -0.88 -29.14
N ILE A 101 4.81 -1.78 -29.26
CA ILE A 101 5.47 -2.41 -28.11
C ILE A 101 6.46 -1.42 -27.47
N GLU A 102 6.20 -1.03 -26.22
CA GLU A 102 6.99 -0.03 -25.50
C GLU A 102 8.35 -0.58 -25.02
N THR A 103 9.40 0.24 -25.12
CA THR A 103 10.67 0.01 -24.40
C THR A 103 10.52 0.30 -22.90
N ASN A 104 11.50 -0.13 -22.08
CA ASN A 104 11.42 -0.07 -20.61
C ASN A 104 10.29 -0.94 -20.00
N ALA A 105 9.81 -1.94 -20.74
CA ALA A 105 8.73 -2.80 -20.29
C ALA A 105 8.91 -4.25 -20.80
N ILE A 106 8.28 -5.18 -20.09
CA ILE A 106 8.10 -6.56 -20.55
C ILE A 106 6.68 -6.71 -21.08
N THR A 107 6.56 -7.19 -22.32
CA THR A 107 5.28 -7.57 -22.93
C THR A 107 5.18 -9.09 -23.03
N GLU A 108 4.26 -9.69 -22.27
CA GLU A 108 3.95 -11.12 -22.40
C GLU A 108 2.86 -11.36 -23.44
N CYS A 109 3.16 -12.22 -24.42
CA CYS A 109 2.21 -12.69 -25.42
C CYS A 109 1.93 -14.18 -25.25
N TYR A 110 0.68 -14.55 -25.00
CA TYR A 110 0.30 -15.95 -24.77
C TYR A 110 -0.89 -16.41 -25.63
N GLY A 111 -0.99 -17.71 -25.86
CA GLY A 111 -2.06 -18.29 -26.70
C GLY A 111 -1.77 -19.70 -27.19
N GLN A 112 -2.77 -20.33 -27.84
CA GLN A 112 -2.63 -21.68 -28.42
C GLN A 112 -1.52 -21.75 -29.48
N TYR A 113 -1.06 -22.97 -29.78
CA TYR A 113 -0.15 -23.20 -30.89
C TYR A 113 -0.73 -22.61 -32.19
N GLY A 114 0.11 -21.94 -32.99
CA GLY A 114 -0.29 -21.31 -34.24
C GLY A 114 -1.19 -20.06 -34.09
N SER A 115 -1.28 -19.46 -32.90
CA SER A 115 -2.00 -18.20 -32.66
C SER A 115 -1.27 -16.95 -33.16
N GLY A 116 -0.01 -17.05 -33.57
CA GLY A 116 0.76 -15.94 -34.13
C GLY A 116 1.80 -15.30 -33.20
N LYS A 117 2.06 -15.86 -32.01
CA LYS A 117 3.06 -15.35 -31.05
C LYS A 117 4.46 -15.18 -31.66
N SER A 118 5.04 -16.28 -32.15
CA SER A 118 6.34 -16.22 -32.82
C SER A 118 6.27 -15.37 -34.08
N SER A 119 5.16 -15.35 -34.82
CA SER A 119 5.00 -14.49 -36.00
C SER A 119 5.08 -12.99 -35.66
N LEU A 120 4.50 -12.58 -34.52
CA LEU A 120 4.64 -11.23 -33.99
C LEU A 120 6.07 -10.94 -33.55
N ALA A 121 6.75 -11.89 -32.91
CA ALA A 121 8.18 -11.76 -32.61
C ALA A 121 9.04 -11.57 -33.88
N HIS A 122 8.78 -12.33 -34.96
CA HIS A 122 9.48 -12.16 -36.25
C HIS A 122 9.24 -10.77 -36.84
N GLN A 123 8.00 -10.26 -36.77
CA GLN A 123 7.69 -8.91 -37.23
C GLN A 123 8.46 -7.85 -36.42
N LEU A 124 8.45 -7.96 -35.09
CA LEU A 124 9.14 -7.01 -34.20
C LEU A 124 10.66 -7.03 -34.43
N ALA A 125 11.25 -8.20 -34.71
CA ALA A 125 12.68 -8.32 -35.02
C ALA A 125 13.09 -7.60 -36.33
N VAL A 126 12.17 -7.46 -37.28
CA VAL A 126 12.35 -6.62 -38.47
C VAL A 126 12.12 -5.15 -38.12
N ASN A 127 11.00 -4.85 -37.45
CA ASN A 127 10.55 -3.48 -37.23
C ASN A 127 11.44 -2.68 -36.30
N VAL A 128 12.09 -3.31 -35.31
CA VAL A 128 13.02 -2.62 -34.40
C VAL A 128 14.18 -1.94 -35.14
N GLN A 129 14.56 -2.48 -36.31
CA GLN A 129 15.67 -1.99 -37.13
C GLN A 129 15.27 -0.80 -38.03
N LEU A 130 13.98 -0.52 -38.15
CA LEU A 130 13.49 0.59 -38.97
C LEU A 130 13.82 1.95 -38.32
N PRO A 131 13.88 3.02 -39.12
CA PRO A 131 13.90 4.40 -38.61
C PRO A 131 12.74 4.68 -37.66
N LYS A 132 12.93 5.56 -36.68
CA LYS A 132 11.91 5.91 -35.69
C LYS A 132 10.67 6.51 -36.34
N GLU A 133 10.82 7.26 -37.43
CA GLU A 133 9.74 7.85 -38.20
C GLU A 133 8.83 6.79 -38.87
N LYS A 134 9.35 5.58 -39.06
CA LYS A 134 8.61 4.42 -39.57
C LYS A 134 8.13 3.49 -38.45
N GLY A 135 8.17 3.94 -37.19
CA GLY A 135 7.77 3.15 -36.02
C GLY A 135 8.80 2.13 -35.57
N GLY A 136 10.05 2.22 -36.02
CA GLY A 136 11.16 1.41 -35.52
C GLY A 136 11.91 2.04 -34.35
N ALA A 137 13.05 1.47 -34.00
CA ALA A 137 13.91 1.94 -32.90
C ALA A 137 15.35 2.21 -33.32
N GLU A 138 15.69 2.11 -34.61
CA GLU A 138 17.05 2.22 -35.15
C GLU A 138 18.05 1.30 -34.43
N GLY A 139 17.57 0.13 -33.98
CA GLY A 139 18.35 -0.80 -33.16
C GLY A 139 18.23 -2.23 -33.64
N ILE A 140 19.03 -3.11 -33.04
CA ILE A 140 19.06 -4.53 -33.38
C ILE A 140 18.22 -5.38 -32.41
N ALA A 141 17.88 -6.60 -32.83
CA ALA A 141 17.17 -7.57 -32.01
C ALA A 141 18.11 -8.66 -31.46
N VAL A 142 17.88 -9.08 -30.22
CA VAL A 142 18.42 -10.33 -29.67
C VAL A 142 17.28 -11.34 -29.51
N TRP A 143 17.48 -12.56 -29.98
CA TRP A 143 16.50 -13.64 -29.92
C TRP A 143 17.06 -14.83 -29.14
N LEU A 144 16.43 -15.13 -28.00
CA LEU A 144 16.67 -16.33 -27.22
C LEU A 144 15.67 -17.40 -27.64
N ASP A 145 16.11 -18.32 -28.49
CA ASP A 145 15.28 -19.36 -29.09
C ASP A 145 15.31 -20.61 -28.24
N THR A 146 14.20 -20.92 -27.59
CA THR A 146 14.07 -22.08 -26.69
C THR A 146 13.24 -23.20 -27.33
N GLU A 147 12.35 -22.86 -28.26
CA GLU A 147 11.41 -23.80 -28.90
C GLU A 147 11.81 -24.14 -30.34
N SER A 148 12.96 -23.64 -30.80
CA SER A 148 13.38 -23.72 -32.20
C SER A 148 12.34 -23.10 -33.12
N THR A 149 11.86 -21.89 -32.79
CA THR A 149 10.83 -21.17 -33.56
C THR A 149 11.42 -20.10 -34.46
N PHE A 150 12.67 -19.67 -34.25
CA PHE A 150 13.32 -18.70 -35.11
C PHE A 150 13.54 -19.29 -36.50
N ARG A 151 13.07 -18.61 -37.54
CA ARG A 151 13.22 -19.01 -38.95
C ARG A 151 13.78 -17.85 -39.77
N PRO A 152 15.07 -17.88 -40.16
CA PRO A 152 15.69 -16.85 -40.99
C PRO A 152 14.94 -16.62 -42.31
N GLU A 153 14.40 -17.68 -42.91
CA GLU A 153 13.63 -17.61 -44.15
C GLU A 153 12.38 -16.76 -43.98
N ARG A 154 11.78 -16.78 -42.79
CA ARG A 154 10.61 -15.96 -42.48
C ARG A 154 10.99 -14.49 -42.31
N ILE A 155 12.13 -14.19 -41.68
CA ILE A 155 12.66 -12.82 -41.60
C ILE A 155 12.94 -12.28 -43.00
N LYS A 156 13.64 -13.07 -43.82
CA LYS A 156 13.93 -12.75 -45.22
C LYS A 156 12.66 -12.46 -46.01
N GLN A 157 11.65 -13.32 -45.90
CA GLN A 157 10.37 -13.15 -46.58
C GLN A 157 9.68 -11.84 -46.15
N ILE A 158 9.64 -11.52 -44.86
CA ILE A 158 9.05 -10.27 -44.36
C ILE A 158 9.85 -9.07 -44.89
N ALA A 159 11.18 -9.11 -44.85
CA ALA A 159 12.03 -8.01 -45.31
C ALA A 159 11.86 -7.73 -46.82
N GLU A 160 11.99 -8.75 -47.67
CA GLU A 160 11.88 -8.62 -49.13
C GLU A 160 10.50 -8.08 -49.55
N ASN A 161 9.42 -8.60 -48.95
CA ASN A 161 8.06 -8.16 -49.26
C ASN A 161 7.73 -6.75 -48.75
N ASN A 162 8.57 -6.19 -47.87
CA ASN A 162 8.50 -4.79 -47.42
C ASN A 162 9.58 -3.90 -48.07
N GLY A 163 10.28 -4.39 -49.10
CA GLY A 163 11.29 -3.63 -49.84
C GLY A 163 12.57 -3.34 -49.04
N LEU A 164 12.87 -4.16 -48.04
CA LEU A 164 14.07 -4.07 -47.21
C LEU A 164 15.13 -5.06 -47.72
N ASP A 165 16.41 -4.75 -47.51
CA ASP A 165 17.49 -5.71 -47.76
C ASP A 165 17.48 -6.80 -46.68
N ALA A 166 17.06 -8.00 -47.06
CA ALA A 166 16.98 -9.14 -46.15
C ALA A 166 18.33 -9.51 -45.52
N ASN A 167 19.45 -9.32 -46.21
CA ASN A 167 20.76 -9.64 -45.66
C ASN A 167 21.14 -8.65 -44.56
N GLU A 168 20.85 -7.36 -44.75
CA GLU A 168 21.07 -6.34 -43.72
C GLU A 168 20.15 -6.55 -42.51
N ILE A 169 18.87 -6.86 -42.74
CA ILE A 169 17.93 -7.18 -41.64
C ILE A 169 18.38 -8.42 -40.86
N LEU A 170 18.84 -9.47 -41.54
CA LEU A 170 19.35 -10.68 -40.87
C LEU A 170 20.64 -10.40 -40.10
N LYS A 171 21.55 -9.55 -40.61
CA LYS A 171 22.74 -9.09 -39.88
C LYS A 171 22.39 -8.31 -38.62
N GLY A 172 21.23 -7.66 -38.56
CA GLY A 172 20.73 -6.96 -37.38
C GLY A 172 20.00 -7.83 -36.34
N ILE A 173 20.12 -9.17 -36.41
CA ILE A 173 19.53 -10.07 -35.43
C ILE A 173 20.63 -10.96 -34.82
N ARG A 174 20.76 -10.97 -33.49
CA ARG A 174 21.62 -11.91 -32.74
C ARG A 174 20.75 -13.02 -32.20
N VAL A 175 21.07 -14.28 -32.51
CA VAL A 175 20.25 -15.42 -32.12
C VAL A 175 21.07 -16.41 -31.30
N VAL A 176 20.50 -16.87 -30.19
CA VAL A 176 21.09 -17.92 -29.36
C VAL A 176 20.04 -18.99 -29.12
N ARG A 177 20.37 -20.23 -29.46
CA ARG A 177 19.55 -21.39 -29.11
C ARG A 177 19.82 -21.78 -27.66
N CYS A 178 18.78 -21.75 -26.84
CA CYS A 178 18.82 -22.18 -25.46
C CYS A 178 18.50 -23.68 -25.38
N PHE A 179 19.21 -24.40 -24.51
CA PHE A 179 19.09 -25.87 -24.41
C PHE A 179 18.48 -26.32 -23.09
N ASN A 180 18.53 -25.47 -22.06
CA ASN A 180 17.95 -25.67 -20.74
C ASN A 180 17.76 -24.30 -20.07
N SER A 181 17.07 -24.28 -18.93
CA SER A 181 16.71 -23.08 -18.17
C SER A 181 17.93 -22.32 -17.61
N ASP A 182 19.01 -23.00 -17.22
CA ASP A 182 20.26 -22.33 -16.79
C ASP A 182 20.94 -21.63 -17.95
N HIS A 183 21.00 -22.29 -19.11
CA HIS A 183 21.56 -21.72 -20.32
C HIS A 183 20.76 -20.48 -20.75
N GLN A 184 19.43 -20.56 -20.73
CA GLN A 184 18.54 -19.42 -21.00
C GLN A 184 18.83 -18.22 -20.09
N MET A 185 19.04 -18.45 -18.79
CA MET A 185 19.39 -17.38 -17.86
C MET A 185 20.77 -16.79 -18.13
N LEU A 186 21.78 -17.64 -18.31
CA LEU A 186 23.16 -17.23 -18.59
C LEU A 186 23.23 -16.37 -19.86
N VAL A 187 22.57 -16.77 -20.95
CA VAL A 187 22.62 -16.00 -22.20
C VAL A 187 21.85 -14.70 -22.10
N THR A 188 20.84 -14.64 -21.21
CA THR A 188 20.14 -13.38 -20.90
C THR A 188 21.08 -12.41 -20.20
N GLU A 189 21.88 -12.88 -19.23
CA GLU A 189 22.89 -12.05 -18.56
C GLU A 189 23.93 -11.54 -19.57
N LYS A 190 24.36 -12.38 -20.52
CA LYS A 190 25.28 -12.00 -21.61
C LYS A 190 24.73 -10.97 -22.61
N VAL A 191 23.43 -10.68 -22.60
CA VAL A 191 22.89 -9.57 -23.41
C VAL A 191 23.52 -8.25 -22.97
N GLU A 192 23.83 -8.09 -21.68
CA GLU A 192 24.51 -6.91 -21.16
C GLU A 192 25.91 -6.74 -21.78
N ASP A 193 26.63 -7.84 -21.99
CA ASP A 193 27.96 -7.85 -22.64
C ASP A 193 27.87 -7.39 -24.11
N LEU A 194 26.84 -7.83 -24.85
CA LEU A 194 26.63 -7.39 -26.24
C LEU A 194 26.38 -5.88 -26.34
N ILE A 195 25.73 -5.30 -25.33
CA ILE A 195 25.47 -3.86 -25.28
C ILE A 195 26.75 -3.10 -24.91
N LYS A 196 27.50 -3.58 -23.91
CA LYS A 196 28.65 -2.86 -23.36
C LYS A 196 29.94 -3.10 -24.14
N ASN A 197 30.29 -4.36 -24.36
CA ASN A 197 31.59 -4.77 -24.87
C ASN A 197 31.60 -4.70 -26.41
N ASP A 198 30.53 -5.18 -27.03
CA ASP A 198 30.40 -5.19 -28.50
C ASP A 198 29.77 -3.88 -29.02
N ASN A 199 29.37 -2.98 -28.13
CA ASN A 199 28.74 -1.68 -28.42
C ASN A 199 27.56 -1.77 -29.40
N LEU A 200 26.73 -2.82 -29.26
CA LEU A 200 25.60 -3.06 -30.15
C LEU A 200 24.35 -2.28 -29.70
N PRO A 201 23.63 -1.61 -30.61
CA PRO A 201 22.44 -0.82 -30.28
C PRO A 201 21.20 -1.71 -30.12
N ILE A 202 21.20 -2.60 -29.12
CA ILE A 202 20.08 -3.51 -28.89
C ILE A 202 18.87 -2.71 -28.41
N LYS A 203 17.72 -2.91 -29.07
CA LYS A 203 16.44 -2.28 -28.70
C LYS A 203 15.28 -3.24 -28.51
N LEU A 204 15.48 -4.52 -28.82
CA LEU A 204 14.50 -5.57 -28.62
C LEU A 204 15.18 -6.86 -28.14
N LEU A 205 14.67 -7.42 -27.05
CA LEU A 205 15.02 -8.75 -26.57
C LEU A 205 13.79 -9.66 -26.65
N ILE A 206 13.89 -10.73 -27.43
CA ILE A 206 12.84 -11.73 -27.61
C ILE A 206 13.22 -12.99 -26.85
N VAL A 207 12.30 -13.50 -26.03
CA VAL A 207 12.40 -14.82 -25.39
C VAL A 207 11.24 -15.69 -25.88
N ASP A 208 11.53 -16.60 -26.81
CA ASP A 208 10.51 -17.46 -27.43
C ASP A 208 10.79 -18.93 -27.11
N SER A 209 10.14 -19.55 -26.12
CA SER A 209 9.24 -19.02 -25.09
C SER A 209 9.89 -18.92 -23.72
N LEU A 210 9.27 -18.14 -22.82
CA LEU A 210 9.75 -17.96 -21.45
C LEU A 210 9.76 -19.28 -20.64
N MET A 211 8.81 -20.18 -20.92
CA MET A 211 8.47 -21.30 -20.02
C MET A 211 8.85 -22.69 -20.55
N SER A 212 9.23 -22.85 -21.82
CA SER A 212 9.47 -24.16 -22.43
C SER A 212 10.55 -24.97 -21.70
N LEU A 213 11.74 -24.39 -21.52
CA LEU A 213 12.90 -25.04 -20.89
C LEU A 213 12.74 -25.14 -19.37
N PHE A 214 12.11 -24.14 -18.76
CA PHE A 214 11.72 -24.20 -17.35
C PHE A 214 10.73 -25.36 -17.09
N ARG A 215 9.92 -25.74 -18.07
CA ARG A 215 9.00 -26.87 -17.94
C ARG A 215 9.69 -28.21 -18.17
N SER A 216 10.64 -28.28 -19.11
CA SER A 216 11.40 -29.52 -19.35
C SER A 216 12.29 -29.87 -18.16
N ASP A 217 12.96 -28.88 -17.58
CA ASP A 217 13.99 -29.09 -16.56
C ASP A 217 13.40 -29.36 -15.17
N PHE A 218 12.22 -28.80 -14.90
CA PHE A 218 11.54 -28.94 -13.61
C PHE A 218 10.28 -29.77 -13.79
N SER A 219 10.44 -31.08 -13.63
CA SER A 219 9.38 -32.06 -13.88
C SER A 219 8.70 -32.51 -12.58
N GLY A 220 7.37 -32.54 -12.59
CA GLY A 220 6.57 -32.98 -11.45
C GLY A 220 6.27 -31.91 -10.40
N ARG A 221 5.35 -32.22 -9.48
CA ARG A 221 4.80 -31.25 -8.51
C ARG A 221 5.79 -30.83 -7.41
N GLY A 222 6.88 -31.57 -7.22
CA GLY A 222 7.88 -31.30 -6.17
C GLY A 222 8.94 -30.25 -6.53
N GLN A 223 9.07 -29.89 -7.81
CA GLN A 223 10.07 -28.93 -8.33
C GLN A 223 9.44 -27.60 -8.79
N LEU A 224 8.16 -27.38 -8.48
CA LEU A 224 7.40 -26.20 -8.92
C LEU A 224 7.96 -24.89 -8.35
N SER A 225 8.44 -24.89 -7.11
CA SER A 225 9.01 -23.69 -6.49
C SER A 225 10.43 -23.40 -6.96
N ASP A 226 11.30 -24.40 -7.11
CA ASP A 226 12.63 -24.18 -7.69
C ASP A 226 12.49 -23.55 -9.08
N ARG A 227 11.51 -24.03 -9.87
CA ARG A 227 11.12 -23.41 -11.13
C ARG A 227 10.66 -21.96 -10.94
N GLN A 228 9.79 -21.68 -9.97
CA GLN A 228 9.24 -20.34 -9.75
C GLN A 228 10.29 -19.33 -9.28
N GLN A 229 11.18 -19.71 -8.35
CA GLN A 229 12.29 -18.86 -7.89
C GLN A 229 13.24 -18.54 -9.03
N LYS A 230 13.60 -19.56 -9.81
CA LYS A 230 14.51 -19.41 -10.95
C LYS A 230 13.89 -18.56 -12.06
N LEU A 231 12.59 -18.74 -12.32
CA LEU A 231 11.83 -17.91 -13.24
C LEU A 231 11.75 -16.46 -12.77
N ASN A 232 11.53 -16.21 -11.48
CA ASN A 232 11.51 -14.86 -10.92
C ASN A 232 12.88 -14.18 -11.05
N LYS A 233 13.99 -14.89 -10.78
CA LYS A 233 15.33 -14.36 -11.03
C LYS A 233 15.51 -13.98 -12.50
N HIS A 234 15.06 -14.84 -13.41
CA HIS A 234 15.11 -14.57 -14.84
C HIS A 234 14.28 -13.33 -15.23
N MET A 235 13.06 -13.18 -14.70
CA MET A 235 12.20 -12.01 -14.92
C MET A 235 12.82 -10.71 -14.40
N HIS A 236 13.49 -10.74 -13.23
CA HIS A 236 14.23 -9.59 -12.72
C HIS A 236 15.39 -9.20 -13.63
N THR A 237 16.16 -10.16 -14.16
CA THR A 237 17.22 -9.88 -15.14
C THR A 237 16.65 -9.22 -16.39
N LEU A 238 15.53 -9.74 -16.92
CA LEU A 238 14.85 -9.16 -18.08
C LEU A 238 14.39 -7.72 -17.82
N LEU A 239 13.81 -7.44 -16.65
CA LEU A 239 13.35 -6.11 -16.28
C LEU A 239 14.52 -5.14 -16.06
N LYS A 240 15.62 -5.61 -15.48
CA LYS A 240 16.87 -4.84 -15.33
C LYS A 240 17.40 -4.42 -16.69
N LEU A 241 17.45 -5.34 -17.66
CA LEU A 241 17.86 -5.04 -19.03
C LEU A 241 16.91 -4.02 -19.69
N ALA A 242 15.59 -4.24 -19.55
CA ALA A 242 14.55 -3.34 -20.07
C ALA A 242 14.77 -1.88 -19.64
N ASN A 243 14.94 -1.66 -18.34
CA ASN A 243 15.03 -0.33 -17.75
C ASN A 243 16.41 0.32 -17.95
N ASN A 244 17.50 -0.43 -17.81
CA ASN A 244 18.85 0.14 -17.84
C ASN A 244 19.28 0.54 -19.26
N TYR A 245 18.80 -0.16 -20.27
CA TYR A 245 19.24 0.02 -21.67
C TYR A 245 18.13 0.53 -22.60
N SER A 246 16.95 0.79 -22.02
CA SER A 246 15.74 1.17 -22.76
C SER A 246 15.47 0.27 -23.94
N ILE A 247 15.34 -1.02 -23.63
CA ILE A 247 14.98 -2.07 -24.58
C ILE A 247 13.52 -2.50 -24.35
N ALA A 248 12.86 -2.94 -25.42
CA ALA A 248 11.61 -3.67 -25.31
C ALA A 248 11.92 -5.14 -25.05
N VAL A 249 11.26 -5.74 -24.07
CA VAL A 249 11.36 -7.19 -23.83
C VAL A 249 10.04 -7.84 -24.24
N TYR A 250 10.10 -8.73 -25.22
CA TYR A 250 8.95 -9.49 -25.71
C TYR A 250 9.12 -10.96 -25.34
N VAL A 251 8.18 -11.50 -24.57
CA VAL A 251 8.22 -12.91 -24.15
C VAL A 251 6.99 -13.64 -24.66
N THR A 252 7.18 -14.85 -25.19
CA THR A 252 6.04 -15.70 -25.56
C THR A 252 5.76 -16.72 -24.47
N ASN A 253 4.51 -17.15 -24.39
CA ASN A 253 4.09 -18.24 -23.52
C ASN A 253 2.99 -19.10 -24.16
N GLN A 254 2.91 -20.38 -23.79
CA GLN A 254 1.90 -21.32 -24.32
C GLN A 254 0.66 -21.39 -23.41
N VAL A 255 -0.43 -22.03 -23.87
CA VAL A 255 -1.65 -22.31 -23.07
C VAL A 255 -1.87 -23.81 -22.89
N MET A 256 -2.46 -24.20 -21.76
CA MET A 256 -2.91 -25.56 -21.43
C MET A 256 -4.41 -25.62 -21.63
N ALA A 257 -4.89 -26.68 -22.27
CA ALA A 257 -6.31 -27.01 -22.29
C ALA A 257 -6.72 -27.59 -20.93
N ASN A 258 -7.78 -27.07 -20.33
CA ASN A 258 -8.41 -27.65 -19.15
C ASN A 258 -9.48 -28.68 -19.60
N PRO A 259 -9.28 -30.00 -19.37
CA PRO A 259 -10.20 -31.04 -19.83
C PRO A 259 -11.59 -31.01 -19.15
N ALA A 260 -11.78 -30.18 -18.12
CA ALA A 260 -13.03 -30.10 -17.34
C ALA A 260 -14.04 -29.08 -17.88
N VAL A 261 -13.70 -28.29 -18.90
CA VAL A 261 -14.56 -27.25 -19.48
C VAL A 261 -15.31 -27.82 -20.69
N PHE A 262 -16.59 -28.15 -20.54
CA PHE A 262 -17.45 -28.68 -21.61
C PHE A 262 -18.05 -27.59 -22.52
N PHE A 263 -18.09 -26.31 -22.09
CA PHE A 263 -18.52 -25.16 -22.90
C PHE A 263 -17.74 -23.88 -22.51
N GLY A 264 -17.23 -23.13 -23.50
CA GLY A 264 -16.35 -21.95 -23.32
C GLY A 264 -14.91 -22.18 -23.78
N ASP A 265 -14.09 -21.12 -23.93
CA ASP A 265 -12.67 -21.24 -24.32
C ASP A 265 -11.89 -21.98 -23.20
N PRO A 266 -11.42 -23.22 -23.42
CA PRO A 266 -10.84 -24.07 -22.38
C PRO A 266 -9.35 -23.76 -22.13
N THR A 267 -8.83 -22.64 -22.64
CA THR A 267 -7.41 -22.31 -22.61
C THR A 267 -7.02 -21.45 -21.41
N THR A 268 -5.98 -21.89 -20.70
CA THR A 268 -5.34 -21.14 -19.61
C THR A 268 -3.85 -21.06 -19.89
N ALA A 269 -3.18 -19.93 -19.67
CA ALA A 269 -1.73 -19.83 -19.87
C ALA A 269 -0.95 -20.88 -19.06
N ILE A 270 0.06 -21.50 -19.67
CA ILE A 270 0.97 -22.46 -19.03
C ILE A 270 1.97 -21.66 -18.19
N GLY A 271 2.06 -21.99 -16.90
CA GLY A 271 2.92 -21.28 -15.95
C GLY A 271 2.17 -20.69 -14.75
N GLY A 272 0.84 -20.66 -14.78
CA GLY A 272 0.01 -19.90 -13.83
C GLY A 272 -0.42 -18.54 -14.43
N HIS A 273 -1.43 -17.88 -13.84
CA HIS A 273 -1.98 -16.61 -14.36
C HIS A 273 -1.28 -15.38 -13.74
N ILE A 274 0.01 -15.18 -14.03
CA ILE A 274 0.78 -14.07 -13.42
C ILE A 274 0.27 -12.67 -13.81
N VAL A 275 -0.72 -12.52 -14.71
CA VAL A 275 -1.13 -11.20 -15.21
C VAL A 275 -2.57 -11.19 -15.79
N GLY A 276 -3.47 -10.36 -15.24
CA GLY A 276 -4.87 -10.22 -15.70
C GLY A 276 -5.92 -10.07 -14.59
N HIS A 277 -6.47 -8.87 -14.43
CA HIS A 277 -7.62 -8.46 -13.59
C HIS A 277 -7.47 -8.63 -12.06
N ASN A 278 -6.36 -8.19 -11.46
CA ASN A 278 -6.27 -8.09 -10.01
C ASN A 278 -6.98 -6.81 -9.56
N CYS A 279 -8.23 -6.85 -9.06
CA CYS A 279 -8.86 -5.63 -8.53
C CYS A 279 -9.62 -5.90 -7.23
N LEU A 280 -9.66 -4.89 -6.36
CA LEU A 280 -10.38 -4.86 -5.09
C LEU A 280 -11.58 -3.91 -5.16
N THR A 281 -12.55 -4.06 -4.27
CA THR A 281 -13.66 -3.09 -4.17
C THR A 281 -13.17 -1.75 -3.61
N ALA A 282 -13.80 -0.65 -4.04
CA ALA A 282 -13.42 0.73 -3.73
C ALA A 282 -13.26 1.04 -2.23
N ASP A 283 -14.05 0.37 -1.39
CA ASP A 283 -14.09 0.50 0.07
C ASP A 283 -12.97 -0.26 0.79
N SER A 284 -12.10 -0.97 0.06
CA SER A 284 -10.96 -1.68 0.63
C SER A 284 -9.96 -0.67 1.21
N LEU A 285 -9.78 -0.71 2.53
CA LEU A 285 -8.91 0.21 3.25
C LEU A 285 -7.44 -0.17 3.07
N VAL A 286 -6.64 0.79 2.61
CA VAL A 286 -5.20 0.68 2.39
C VAL A 286 -4.49 1.60 3.37
N GLN A 287 -3.32 1.17 3.87
CA GLN A 287 -2.47 2.00 4.72
C GLN A 287 -1.34 2.62 3.89
N LEU A 288 -1.22 3.95 3.97
CA LEU A 288 -0.10 4.71 3.42
C LEU A 288 1.12 4.64 4.34
N GLU A 289 2.31 4.92 3.80
CA GLU A 289 3.57 4.90 4.56
C GLU A 289 3.56 5.88 5.74
N ASP A 290 2.86 7.01 5.60
CA ASP A 290 2.70 8.02 6.65
C ASP A 290 1.66 7.65 7.72
N GLY A 291 1.15 6.41 7.70
CA GLY A 291 0.18 5.87 8.64
C GLY A 291 -1.27 6.17 8.30
N THR A 292 -1.55 7.01 7.31
CA THR A 292 -2.92 7.30 6.84
C THR A 292 -3.61 6.03 6.39
N ILE A 293 -4.86 5.83 6.80
CA ILE A 293 -5.72 4.72 6.32
C ILE A 293 -6.87 5.31 5.52
N ILE A 294 -6.99 4.92 4.25
CA ILE A 294 -8.02 5.42 3.32
C ILE A 294 -8.55 4.29 2.44
N PRO A 295 -9.78 4.40 1.90
CA PRO A 295 -10.27 3.51 0.85
C PRO A 295 -9.38 3.57 -0.39
N ILE A 296 -9.19 2.44 -1.06
CA ILE A 296 -8.43 2.33 -2.32
C ILE A 296 -9.06 3.21 -3.42
N GLY A 297 -10.38 3.41 -3.37
CA GLY A 297 -11.11 4.32 -4.25
C GLY A 297 -10.68 5.79 -4.10
N ASP A 298 -10.10 6.20 -2.97
CA ASP A 298 -9.70 7.59 -2.67
C ASP A 298 -8.19 7.81 -2.82
N ILE A 299 -7.43 6.75 -3.08
CA ILE A 299 -5.98 6.82 -3.30
C ILE A 299 -5.66 7.69 -4.52
N LYS A 300 -4.52 8.39 -4.43
CA LYS A 300 -3.93 9.20 -5.51
C LYS A 300 -2.56 8.64 -5.91
N GLU A 301 -2.23 8.79 -7.19
CA GLU A 301 -0.90 8.45 -7.70
C GLU A 301 0.19 9.29 -7.01
N GLY A 302 1.39 8.72 -6.86
CA GLY A 302 2.50 9.32 -6.12
C GLY A 302 2.45 9.15 -4.60
N GLN A 303 1.30 8.78 -4.02
CA GLN A 303 1.24 8.38 -2.61
C GLN A 303 2.02 7.08 -2.39
N LYS A 304 2.61 6.91 -1.20
CA LYS A 304 3.33 5.67 -0.85
C LYS A 304 2.44 4.76 -0.03
N VAL A 305 2.31 3.51 -0.45
CA VAL A 305 1.59 2.46 0.29
C VAL A 305 2.54 1.51 0.96
N VAL A 306 2.06 0.89 2.02
CA VAL A 306 2.81 -0.11 2.76
C VAL A 306 2.61 -1.48 2.10
N GLY A 307 3.71 -2.15 1.78
CA GLY A 307 3.75 -3.52 1.29
C GLY A 307 4.80 -4.35 2.04
N ASN A 308 5.05 -5.56 1.58
CA ASN A 308 6.08 -6.44 2.16
C ASN A 308 7.04 -6.94 1.08
N LYS A 309 8.35 -7.02 1.38
CA LYS A 309 9.30 -7.63 0.45
C LYS A 309 9.31 -9.15 0.60
N ILE A 310 8.30 -9.80 0.02
CA ILE A 310 8.09 -11.26 0.09
C ILE A 310 9.33 -12.04 -0.40
N ASN A 311 10.06 -11.48 -1.37
CA ASN A 311 11.23 -12.12 -1.98
C ASN A 311 12.58 -11.68 -1.38
N SER A 312 12.61 -10.89 -0.30
CA SER A 312 13.87 -10.51 0.38
C SER A 312 13.86 -10.80 1.89
N ASP A 313 13.61 -9.78 2.71
CA ASP A 313 13.74 -9.83 4.16
C ASP A 313 12.38 -9.99 4.86
N LEU A 314 11.29 -10.14 4.10
CA LEU A 314 9.91 -10.20 4.59
C LEU A 314 9.54 -8.98 5.47
N LYS A 315 10.28 -7.87 5.34
CA LYS A 315 10.00 -6.65 6.08
C LYS A 315 8.99 -5.81 5.33
N VAL A 316 8.25 -5.07 6.15
CA VAL A 316 7.29 -4.10 5.69
C VAL A 316 8.04 -2.84 5.26
N SER A 317 7.76 -2.33 4.07
CA SER A 317 8.34 -1.05 3.59
C SER A 317 7.33 -0.25 2.78
N GLY A 318 7.51 1.07 2.72
CA GLY A 318 6.74 1.92 1.82
C GLY A 318 7.23 1.81 0.38
N ALA A 319 6.30 1.87 -0.57
CA ALA A 319 6.60 1.99 -1.98
C ALA A 319 5.56 2.90 -2.68
N SER A 320 6.03 3.68 -3.65
CA SER A 320 5.19 4.64 -4.36
C SER A 320 4.16 3.93 -5.22
N ILE A 321 2.95 4.48 -5.25
CA ILE A 321 1.91 4.10 -6.20
C ILE A 321 2.25 4.77 -7.51
N ASN A 322 2.67 3.96 -8.47
CA ASN A 322 2.95 4.39 -9.82
C ASN A 322 1.66 4.69 -10.57
N LYS A 323 0.63 3.88 -10.32
CA LYS A 323 -0.62 3.98 -11.06
C LYS A 323 -1.81 3.46 -10.28
N LYS A 324 -2.95 4.12 -10.46
CA LYS A 324 -4.26 3.63 -10.03
C LYS A 324 -5.04 3.11 -11.24
N ILE A 325 -5.54 1.88 -11.14
CA ILE A 325 -6.29 1.18 -12.19
C ILE A 325 -7.75 1.11 -11.75
N VAL A 326 -8.67 1.27 -12.70
CA VAL A 326 -10.11 1.22 -12.49
C VAL A 326 -10.69 0.18 -13.45
N ASN A 327 -11.40 -0.81 -12.93
CA ASN A 327 -12.04 -1.86 -13.71
C ASN A 327 -13.56 -1.83 -13.52
N LEU A 328 -14.29 -1.71 -14.63
CA LEU A 328 -15.75 -1.64 -14.70
C LEU A 328 -16.39 -2.96 -15.20
N ASP A 329 -15.59 -3.87 -15.74
CA ASP A 329 -16.04 -5.02 -16.52
C ASP A 329 -16.08 -6.33 -15.73
N ALA A 330 -15.50 -6.34 -14.53
CA ALA A 330 -15.57 -7.48 -13.64
C ALA A 330 -17.03 -7.76 -13.27
N ARG A 331 -17.57 -8.90 -13.71
CA ARG A 331 -18.98 -9.28 -13.46
C ARG A 331 -19.21 -9.94 -12.10
N GLU A 332 -18.15 -10.45 -11.48
CA GLU A 332 -18.24 -11.25 -10.26
C GLU A 332 -17.18 -10.82 -9.24
N ILE A 333 -17.59 -10.75 -7.97
CA ILE A 333 -16.73 -10.50 -6.81
C ILE A 333 -16.74 -11.72 -5.89
N PHE A 334 -15.59 -11.99 -5.29
CA PHE A 334 -15.39 -12.97 -4.23
C PHE A 334 -15.13 -12.23 -2.91
N GLU A 335 -16.05 -12.35 -1.95
CA GLU A 335 -15.84 -11.95 -0.57
C GLU A 335 -15.16 -13.10 0.18
N ILE A 336 -13.88 -12.92 0.51
CA ILE A 336 -13.09 -13.88 1.29
C ILE A 336 -13.15 -13.46 2.76
N ASP A 337 -13.60 -14.37 3.62
CA ASP A 337 -13.78 -14.14 5.05
C ASP A 337 -12.86 -15.05 5.87
N THR A 338 -11.87 -14.45 6.52
CA THR A 338 -10.98 -15.12 7.49
C THR A 338 -11.30 -14.74 8.94
N GLY A 339 -12.36 -13.95 9.15
CA GLY A 339 -12.54 -13.06 10.29
C GLY A 339 -12.38 -11.59 9.93
N ASN A 340 -11.52 -11.33 8.94
CA ASN A 340 -11.49 -10.12 8.15
C ASN A 340 -12.09 -10.43 6.78
N LYS A 341 -12.66 -9.40 6.17
CA LYS A 341 -13.27 -9.51 4.85
C LYS A 341 -12.48 -8.70 3.84
N ILE A 342 -12.25 -9.30 2.70
CA ILE A 342 -11.78 -8.60 1.51
C ILE A 342 -12.62 -9.05 0.33
N ARG A 343 -12.98 -8.09 -0.52
CA ARG A 343 -13.78 -8.30 -1.71
C ARG A 343 -12.89 -8.03 -2.91
N ALA A 344 -12.77 -9.02 -3.78
CA ALA A 344 -11.86 -8.96 -4.90
C ALA A 344 -12.47 -9.60 -6.15
N SER A 345 -11.98 -9.21 -7.32
CA SER A 345 -12.29 -9.89 -8.58
C SER A 345 -11.85 -11.36 -8.52
N ALA A 346 -12.45 -12.20 -9.36
CA ALA A 346 -12.11 -13.64 -9.45
C ALA A 346 -10.60 -13.91 -9.60
N LYS A 347 -9.92 -13.06 -10.38
CA LYS A 347 -8.51 -13.19 -10.74
C LYS A 347 -7.57 -12.42 -9.83
N HIS A 348 -8.06 -11.72 -8.81
CA HIS A 348 -7.19 -11.10 -7.83
C HIS A 348 -6.41 -12.16 -7.05
N ARG A 349 -5.10 -11.95 -6.90
CA ARG A 349 -4.19 -12.89 -6.23
C ARG A 349 -3.93 -12.56 -4.77
N PHE A 350 -3.83 -13.61 -3.97
CA PHE A 350 -3.46 -13.62 -2.57
C PHE A 350 -2.26 -14.55 -2.38
N PHE A 351 -1.58 -14.45 -1.24
CA PHE A 351 -0.48 -15.34 -0.91
C PHE A 351 -0.93 -16.44 0.05
N LYS A 352 -0.50 -17.68 -0.17
CA LYS A 352 -0.75 -18.86 0.65
C LYS A 352 0.57 -19.56 0.96
N LEU A 353 0.68 -20.15 2.15
CA LEU A 353 1.81 -21.00 2.49
C LEU A 353 1.52 -22.45 2.08
N ASN A 354 2.44 -23.07 1.35
CA ASN A 354 2.35 -24.47 0.92
C ASN A 354 3.77 -25.06 0.83
N ASN A 355 3.98 -26.30 1.29
CA ASN A 355 5.26 -27.00 1.15
C ASN A 355 6.52 -26.20 1.57
N PHE A 356 6.45 -25.43 2.65
CA PHE A 356 7.55 -24.57 3.12
C PHE A 356 7.86 -23.38 2.20
N GLU A 357 6.92 -22.92 1.38
CA GLU A 357 7.07 -21.80 0.43
C GLU A 357 5.81 -20.94 0.36
N ILE A 358 5.96 -19.69 -0.09
CA ILE A 358 4.84 -18.79 -0.36
C ILE A 358 4.44 -18.92 -1.83
N GLU A 359 3.19 -19.30 -2.06
CA GLU A 359 2.58 -19.42 -3.39
C GLU A 359 1.49 -18.35 -3.56
N GLU A 360 1.25 -17.95 -4.80
CA GLU A 360 0.09 -17.12 -5.17
C GLU A 360 -1.15 -17.98 -5.44
N ILE A 361 -2.32 -17.48 -5.04
CA ILE A 361 -3.61 -18.12 -5.26
C ILE A 361 -4.67 -17.08 -5.67
N TYR A 362 -5.44 -17.38 -6.72
CA TYR A 362 -6.56 -16.53 -7.16
C TYR A 362 -7.72 -16.58 -6.18
N ALA A 363 -8.45 -15.47 -6.06
CA ALA A 363 -9.65 -15.36 -5.25
C ALA A 363 -10.66 -16.48 -5.54
N GLU A 364 -10.89 -16.80 -6.82
CA GLU A 364 -11.81 -17.87 -7.24
C GLU A 364 -11.36 -19.29 -6.83
N ASN A 365 -10.05 -19.47 -6.60
CA ASN A 365 -9.44 -20.76 -6.31
C ASN A 365 -9.19 -20.99 -4.81
N ILE A 366 -9.33 -19.93 -3.99
CA ILE A 366 -9.28 -20.05 -2.53
C ILE A 366 -10.44 -20.93 -2.07
N LYS A 367 -10.19 -21.79 -1.08
CA LYS A 367 -11.18 -22.68 -0.48
C LYS A 367 -11.26 -22.46 1.02
N LYS A 368 -12.43 -22.79 1.59
CA LYS A 368 -12.60 -22.84 3.05
C LYS A 368 -11.54 -23.76 3.65
N GLY A 369 -10.80 -23.23 4.63
CA GLY A 369 -9.73 -23.93 5.32
C GLY A 369 -8.33 -23.65 4.79
N ASP A 370 -8.18 -22.99 3.64
CA ASP A 370 -6.89 -22.45 3.21
C ASP A 370 -6.39 -21.37 4.17
N PHE A 371 -5.07 -21.18 4.20
CA PHE A 371 -4.43 -20.11 4.96
C PHE A 371 -3.87 -19.08 4.02
N ILE A 372 -4.30 -17.83 4.14
CA ILE A 372 -3.84 -16.72 3.31
C ILE A 372 -3.06 -15.69 4.14
N ALA A 373 -2.10 -15.04 3.49
CA ALA A 373 -1.19 -14.10 4.12
C ALA A 373 -1.91 -12.81 4.53
N ARG A 374 -1.50 -12.32 5.68
CA ARG A 374 -2.01 -11.11 6.32
C ARG A 374 -0.85 -10.45 7.06
N VAL A 375 -0.94 -9.16 7.34
CA VAL A 375 0.01 -8.52 8.26
C VAL A 375 -0.40 -8.77 9.71
N ASN A 376 0.56 -9.22 10.51
CA ASN A 376 0.44 -9.50 11.93
C ASN A 376 0.40 -8.20 12.75
N SER A 377 1.30 -7.27 12.43
CA SER A 377 1.43 -5.95 13.06
C SER A 377 1.80 -4.90 12.01
N LEU A 378 1.08 -3.78 12.03
CA LEU A 378 1.39 -2.58 11.25
C LEU A 378 2.17 -1.63 12.17
N GLU A 379 3.46 -1.87 12.34
CA GLU A 379 4.28 -1.01 13.20
C GLU A 379 4.44 0.38 12.58
N PHE A 380 3.68 1.33 13.14
CA PHE A 380 3.76 2.74 12.81
C PHE A 380 3.83 3.52 14.12
N LYS A 381 4.91 4.29 14.32
CA LYS A 381 5.15 5.03 15.56
C LYS A 381 4.12 6.16 15.79
N GLY A 382 3.61 6.74 14.70
CA GLY A 382 2.79 7.94 14.79
C GLY A 382 3.61 9.22 14.94
N SER A 383 2.99 10.34 14.62
CA SER A 383 3.51 11.69 14.89
C SER A 383 2.44 12.55 15.55
N GLU A 384 2.85 13.60 16.25
CA GLU A 384 1.90 14.58 16.77
C GLU A 384 1.11 15.23 15.62
N GLN A 385 -0.19 15.43 15.85
CA GLN A 385 -1.08 15.96 14.83
C GLN A 385 -1.47 17.40 15.16
N LYS A 386 -1.06 18.34 14.30
CA LYS A 386 -1.48 19.74 14.41
C LYS A 386 -2.97 19.89 14.11
N LEU A 387 -3.66 20.62 14.97
CA LEU A 387 -5.07 20.91 14.84
C LEU A 387 -5.31 22.11 13.92
N PRO A 388 -6.49 22.20 13.27
CA PRO A 388 -6.82 23.37 12.49
C PRO A 388 -6.97 24.58 13.41
N LYS A 389 -6.37 25.71 13.00
CA LYS A 389 -6.58 26.98 13.70
C LYS A 389 -8.03 27.41 13.50
N ILE A 390 -8.69 27.77 14.60
CA ILE A 390 -10.03 28.35 14.57
C ILE A 390 -9.96 29.80 15.01
N GLU A 391 -10.68 30.66 14.28
CA GLU A 391 -10.91 32.01 14.72
C GLU A 391 -11.77 31.98 15.99
N HIS A 392 -11.33 32.71 17.00
CA HIS A 392 -12.07 32.88 18.24
C HIS A 392 -12.05 34.35 18.61
N THR A 393 -13.12 34.79 19.25
CA THR A 393 -13.23 36.17 19.72
C THR A 393 -12.46 36.30 21.03
N GLU A 394 -11.34 37.01 21.01
CA GLU A 394 -10.64 37.41 22.23
C GLU A 394 -11.45 38.54 22.90
N MET A 395 -12.01 38.25 24.06
CA MET A 395 -12.79 39.20 24.86
C MET A 395 -11.91 39.77 25.97
N ILE A 396 -12.04 41.05 26.28
CA ILE A 396 -11.34 41.72 27.37
C ILE A 396 -12.36 42.34 28.32
N ILE A 397 -12.22 42.05 29.61
CA ILE A 397 -12.87 42.80 30.69
C ILE A 397 -11.84 43.76 31.26
N VAL A 398 -12.16 45.06 31.22
CA VAL A 398 -11.37 46.08 31.90
C VAL A 398 -11.97 46.31 33.27
N ASN A 399 -11.14 46.21 34.32
CA ASN A 399 -11.59 46.41 35.69
C ASN A 399 -11.96 47.91 35.95
N LYS A 400 -12.51 48.21 37.13
CA LYS A 400 -12.87 49.59 37.52
C LYS A 400 -11.71 50.59 37.43
N GLU A 401 -10.48 50.18 37.72
CA GLU A 401 -9.30 51.06 37.64
C GLU A 401 -8.94 51.38 36.19
N GLY A 402 -8.92 50.37 35.32
CA GLY A 402 -8.73 50.55 33.89
C GLY A 402 -9.86 51.38 33.25
N SER A 403 -11.09 51.22 33.73
CA SER A 403 -12.22 52.05 33.28
C SER A 403 -12.05 53.53 33.64
N LYS A 404 -11.51 53.84 34.82
CA LYS A 404 -11.13 55.21 35.21
C LYS A 404 -9.96 55.72 34.38
N PHE A 405 -8.97 54.86 34.14
CA PHE A 405 -7.82 55.18 33.30
C PHE A 405 -8.26 55.55 31.87
N ILE A 406 -9.11 54.74 31.22
CA ILE A 406 -9.65 55.05 29.88
C ILE A 406 -10.35 56.41 29.88
N LYS A 407 -11.25 56.66 30.85
CA LYS A 407 -11.99 57.94 30.91
C LYS A 407 -11.05 59.15 31.03
N ASN A 408 -10.07 59.07 31.93
CA ASN A 408 -9.11 60.15 32.14
C ASN A 408 -8.24 60.41 30.91
N GLN A 409 -7.87 59.36 30.17
CA GLN A 409 -7.08 59.51 28.94
C GLN A 409 -7.92 60.08 27.80
N LEU A 410 -9.15 59.60 27.61
CA LEU A 410 -10.05 60.13 26.59
C LEU A 410 -10.38 61.61 26.83
N GLU A 411 -10.57 62.02 28.09
CA GLU A 411 -10.75 63.43 28.47
C GLU A 411 -9.52 64.28 28.15
N LYS A 412 -8.30 63.78 28.46
CA LYS A 412 -7.04 64.47 28.14
C LYS A 412 -6.80 64.61 26.64
N LEU A 413 -7.24 63.64 25.86
CA LEU A 413 -7.12 63.61 24.40
C LEU A 413 -8.23 64.41 23.69
N GLY A 414 -9.22 64.91 24.43
CA GLY A 414 -10.33 65.71 23.88
C GLY A 414 -11.37 64.91 23.10
N PHE A 415 -11.36 63.58 23.19
CA PHE A 415 -12.34 62.74 22.47
C PHE A 415 -13.73 62.87 23.07
N THR A 416 -14.72 63.19 22.23
CA THR A 416 -16.13 63.08 22.62
C THR A 416 -16.58 61.62 22.64
N ARG A 417 -17.63 61.32 23.43
CA ARG A 417 -18.23 59.98 23.46
C ARG A 417 -18.77 59.52 22.09
N LYS A 418 -19.11 60.46 21.19
CA LYS A 418 -19.63 60.14 19.87
C LYS A 418 -18.50 59.70 18.94
N GLU A 419 -17.42 60.47 18.90
CA GLU A 419 -16.22 60.19 18.09
C GLU A 419 -15.61 58.83 18.46
N ILE A 420 -15.44 58.55 19.76
CA ILE A 420 -14.87 57.27 20.20
C ILE A 420 -15.80 56.07 19.89
N CYS A 421 -17.12 56.27 19.85
CA CYS A 421 -18.06 55.21 19.48
C CYS A 421 -18.03 54.91 17.97
N GLU A 422 -17.86 55.94 17.15
CA GLU A 422 -17.70 55.82 15.70
C GLU A 422 -16.39 55.10 15.36
N GLU A 423 -15.30 55.48 16.03
CA GLU A 423 -13.97 54.89 15.85
C GLU A 423 -13.92 53.40 16.24
N LEU A 424 -14.51 53.06 17.39
CA LEU A 424 -14.61 51.68 17.88
C LEU A 424 -15.69 50.85 17.18
N LYS A 425 -16.51 51.47 16.31
CA LYS A 425 -17.70 50.86 15.68
C LYS A 425 -18.64 50.19 16.69
N VAL A 426 -18.79 50.78 17.89
CA VAL A 426 -19.68 50.28 18.95
C VAL A 426 -20.79 51.28 19.25
N LYS A 427 -21.95 50.79 19.71
CA LYS A 427 -23.05 51.66 20.15
C LYS A 427 -22.68 52.36 21.48
N PRO A 428 -23.16 53.58 21.75
CA PRO A 428 -22.92 54.29 23.02
C PRO A 428 -23.30 53.46 24.26
N ARG A 429 -24.34 52.63 24.15
CA ARG A 429 -24.74 51.69 25.21
C ARG A 429 -23.66 50.63 25.48
N GLN A 430 -22.99 50.10 24.46
CA GLN A 430 -21.93 49.09 24.62
C GLN A 430 -20.72 49.71 25.31
N LEU A 431 -20.24 50.85 24.83
CA LEU A 431 -19.13 51.57 25.46
C LEU A 431 -19.43 51.93 26.92
N ARG A 432 -20.66 52.39 27.22
CA ARG A 432 -21.09 52.66 28.59
C ARG A 432 -20.99 51.43 29.49
N ARG A 433 -21.35 50.25 29.00
CA ARG A 433 -21.27 49.00 29.77
C ARG A 433 -19.82 48.60 30.03
N VAL A 434 -18.93 48.75 29.05
CA VAL A 434 -17.50 48.50 29.21
C VAL A 434 -16.93 49.43 30.29
N LEU A 435 -17.19 50.73 30.21
CA LEU A 435 -16.61 51.74 31.09
C LEU A 435 -17.24 51.84 32.49
N ASN A 436 -18.44 51.28 32.70
CA ASN A 436 -19.18 51.46 33.96
C ASN A 436 -19.62 50.15 34.62
N GLN A 437 -19.59 49.02 33.92
CA GLN A 437 -20.15 47.75 34.39
C GLN A 437 -19.18 46.57 34.24
N GLU A 438 -17.88 46.85 33.99
CA GLU A 438 -16.86 45.81 33.74
C GLU A 438 -17.32 44.80 32.68
N TYR A 439 -18.08 45.29 31.70
CA TYR A 439 -18.63 44.44 30.66
C TYR A 439 -17.57 44.14 29.62
N ALA A 440 -17.43 42.88 29.20
CA ALA A 440 -16.37 42.56 28.26
C ALA A 440 -16.63 43.14 26.86
N THR A 441 -15.54 43.45 26.20
CA THR A 441 -15.48 43.98 24.83
C THR A 441 -14.49 43.16 24.01
N ASN A 442 -14.57 43.20 22.68
CA ASN A 442 -13.57 42.54 21.84
C ASN A 442 -12.19 43.17 22.07
N LYS A 443 -11.13 42.37 22.04
CA LYS A 443 -9.74 42.86 22.14
C LYS A 443 -9.42 43.88 21.07
N GLU A 444 -9.97 43.73 19.87
CA GLU A 444 -9.83 44.72 18.80
C GLU A 444 -10.29 46.12 19.24
N ASN A 445 -11.37 46.23 20.01
CA ASN A 445 -11.82 47.53 20.54
C ASN A 445 -10.82 48.10 21.57
N VAL A 446 -10.15 47.25 22.34
CA VAL A 446 -9.10 47.67 23.27
C VAL A 446 -7.84 48.11 22.51
N ASN A 447 -7.46 47.37 21.47
CA ASN A 447 -6.36 47.74 20.58
C ASN A 447 -6.63 49.10 19.91
N LEU A 448 -7.85 49.32 19.43
CA LEU A 448 -8.27 50.60 18.84
C LEU A 448 -8.22 51.74 19.88
N LEU A 449 -8.62 51.51 21.13
CA LEU A 449 -8.46 52.51 22.20
C LEU A 449 -6.98 52.88 22.41
N ILE A 450 -6.09 51.89 22.38
CA ILE A 450 -4.65 52.10 22.53
C ILE A 450 -4.09 52.87 21.33
N GLN A 451 -4.47 52.48 20.10
CA GLN A 451 -4.08 53.19 18.87
C GLN A 451 -4.56 54.65 18.87
N ASN A 452 -5.70 54.92 19.50
CA ASN A 452 -6.24 56.27 19.68
C ASN A 452 -5.62 57.03 20.88
N GLY A 453 -4.53 56.54 21.46
CA GLY A 453 -3.72 57.29 22.43
C GLY A 453 -4.01 57.00 23.91
N VAL A 454 -4.91 56.06 24.25
CA VAL A 454 -5.17 55.68 25.65
C VAL A 454 -3.94 55.02 26.32
N GLY A 455 -3.07 54.40 25.52
CA GLY A 455 -1.75 53.89 25.93
C GLY A 455 -1.73 52.45 26.47
N ASP A 456 -0.61 51.75 26.28
CA ASP A 456 -0.43 50.30 26.53
C ASP A 456 -0.62 49.88 27.99
N LYS A 457 -0.51 50.82 28.94
CA LYS A 457 -0.79 50.57 30.37
C LYS A 457 -2.21 50.03 30.60
N LEU A 458 -3.12 50.21 29.64
CA LEU A 458 -4.46 49.64 29.67
C LEU A 458 -4.47 48.11 29.82
N PHE A 459 -3.50 47.39 29.24
CA PHE A 459 -3.43 45.93 29.38
C PHE A 459 -3.18 45.47 30.83
N GLY A 460 -2.53 46.29 31.66
CA GLY A 460 -2.34 45.99 33.08
C GLY A 460 -3.63 46.01 33.91
N PHE A 461 -4.72 46.56 33.37
CA PHE A 461 -6.04 46.63 33.99
C PHE A 461 -7.08 45.72 33.32
N ALA A 462 -6.64 44.92 32.35
CA ALA A 462 -7.48 44.11 31.48
C ALA A 462 -7.30 42.61 31.81
N GLN A 463 -8.42 41.89 31.93
CA GLN A 463 -8.43 40.44 31.96
C GLN A 463 -8.93 39.91 30.61
N GLN A 464 -8.12 39.06 29.97
CA GLN A 464 -8.44 38.47 28.68
C GLN A 464 -9.18 37.13 28.84
N TYR A 465 -10.14 36.90 27.96
CA TYR A 465 -10.95 35.70 27.83
C TYR A 465 -10.97 35.23 26.36
N THR A 466 -11.07 33.92 26.14
CA THR A 466 -11.01 33.31 24.80
C THR A 466 -12.37 32.94 24.22
N SER A 467 -13.47 33.42 24.83
CA SER A 467 -14.84 33.16 24.33
C SER A 467 -15.82 34.30 24.61
N ASN A 468 -16.88 34.33 23.81
CA ASN A 468 -17.99 35.30 23.91
C ASN A 468 -18.83 35.20 25.19
N LYS A 469 -18.59 34.16 26.02
CA LYS A 469 -19.24 33.96 27.33
C LYS A 469 -18.28 34.23 28.50
N TYR A 470 -17.16 34.91 28.25
CA TYR A 470 -16.17 35.25 29.27
C TYR A 470 -15.58 34.01 29.96
N ARG A 471 -15.32 32.97 29.16
CA ARG A 471 -14.65 31.73 29.62
C ARG A 471 -13.25 31.66 29.04
N ASN A 472 -12.32 31.18 29.86
CA ASN A 472 -10.94 30.87 29.45
C ASN A 472 -10.91 29.45 28.92
N ILE A 473 -11.33 29.28 27.67
CA ILE A 473 -11.25 28.01 26.94
C ILE A 473 -9.82 27.83 26.47
N ILE A 474 -9.24 26.68 26.79
CA ILE A 474 -7.94 26.26 26.25
C ILE A 474 -8.19 25.61 24.89
N LEU A 475 -7.47 26.02 23.85
CA LEU A 475 -7.53 25.40 22.52
C LEU A 475 -6.13 24.85 22.20
N PRO A 476 -5.91 23.54 22.36
CA PRO A 476 -4.61 22.94 22.06
C PRO A 476 -4.21 23.12 20.59
N ASP A 477 -2.93 23.34 20.32
CA ASP A 477 -2.39 23.38 18.96
C ASP A 477 -2.24 21.99 18.32
N ASN A 478 -2.11 20.96 19.17
CA ASN A 478 -1.95 19.56 18.76
C ASN A 478 -3.06 18.70 19.37
N LEU A 479 -3.42 17.61 18.68
CA LEU A 479 -4.35 16.61 19.18
C LEU A 479 -3.75 15.96 20.43
N THR A 480 -4.44 16.06 21.58
CA THR A 480 -4.03 15.37 22.81
C THR A 480 -4.67 13.99 22.92
N THR A 481 -4.16 13.15 23.84
CA THR A 481 -4.72 11.84 24.17
C THR A 481 -6.20 11.94 24.60
N GLU A 482 -6.53 12.93 25.43
CA GLU A 482 -7.89 13.17 25.92
C GLU A 482 -8.81 13.63 24.79
N MET A 483 -8.31 14.49 23.89
CA MET A 483 -9.06 14.87 22.69
C MET A 483 -9.36 13.66 21.80
N ALA A 484 -8.39 12.75 21.62
CA ALA A 484 -8.59 11.53 20.87
C ALA A 484 -9.70 10.66 21.51
N GLN A 485 -9.73 10.55 22.84
CA GLN A 485 -10.81 9.87 23.56
C GLN A 485 -12.17 10.55 23.37
N ILE A 486 -12.22 11.88 23.44
CA ILE A 486 -13.42 12.68 23.16
C ILE A 486 -13.91 12.46 21.73
N LEU A 487 -13.01 12.39 20.74
CA LEU A 487 -13.36 12.05 19.36
C LEU A 487 -13.97 10.65 19.26
N GLY A 488 -13.46 9.67 20.01
CA GLY A 488 -14.06 8.34 20.12
C GLY A 488 -15.52 8.41 20.59
N TYR A 489 -15.81 9.17 21.65
CA TYR A 489 -17.18 9.41 22.11
C TYR A 489 -18.04 10.14 21.08
N LEU A 490 -17.44 11.11 20.36
CA LEU A 490 -18.14 11.93 19.39
C LEU A 490 -18.57 11.14 18.15
N ILE A 491 -17.78 10.15 17.74
CA ILE A 491 -18.11 9.24 16.63
C ILE A 491 -19.10 8.15 17.06
N GLY A 492 -19.08 7.73 18.33
CA GLY A 492 -20.07 6.79 18.88
C GLY A 492 -21.43 7.44 19.14
N ASP A 493 -21.55 8.15 20.26
CA ASP A 493 -22.83 8.67 20.76
C ASP A 493 -23.01 10.19 20.65
N GLY A 494 -21.98 10.90 20.17
CA GLY A 494 -21.97 12.37 20.16
C GLY A 494 -22.61 13.01 18.93
N ASN A 495 -23.26 14.16 19.16
CA ASN A 495 -23.90 14.96 18.13
C ASN A 495 -23.41 16.41 18.21
N LEU A 496 -23.08 16.99 17.05
CA LEU A 496 -22.75 18.40 16.90
C LEU A 496 -24.02 19.18 16.52
N TYR A 497 -24.24 20.31 17.17
CA TYR A 497 -25.29 21.28 16.88
C TYR A 497 -24.63 22.64 16.61
N ASP A 498 -25.38 23.65 16.17
CA ASP A 498 -24.81 24.95 15.77
C ASP A 498 -23.85 25.59 16.80
N THR A 499 -24.13 25.43 18.09
CA THR A 499 -23.35 26.08 19.18
C THR A 499 -23.00 25.15 20.33
N SER A 500 -23.21 23.84 20.18
CA SER A 500 -23.01 22.90 21.28
C SER A 500 -22.71 21.48 20.81
N ILE A 501 -21.89 20.79 21.59
CA ILE A 501 -21.66 19.36 21.47
C ILE A 501 -22.54 18.65 22.51
N ARG A 502 -23.28 17.62 22.09
CA ARG A 502 -24.17 16.85 22.97
C ARG A 502 -23.79 15.38 22.96
N PHE A 503 -23.74 14.78 24.14
CA PHE A 503 -23.58 13.34 24.33
C PHE A 503 -24.77 12.80 25.12
N ARG A 504 -25.24 11.59 24.79
CA ARG A 504 -26.34 10.94 25.50
C ARG A 504 -25.91 9.59 26.01
N ASP A 505 -26.23 9.29 27.25
CA ASP A 505 -26.01 7.97 27.85
C ASP A 505 -27.09 7.70 28.90
N ALA A 506 -27.40 6.42 29.13
CA ALA A 506 -28.30 6.01 30.21
C ALA A 506 -27.68 6.22 31.61
N ARG A 507 -26.34 6.25 31.69
CA ARG A 507 -25.54 6.29 32.93
C ARG A 507 -24.95 7.69 33.12
N VAL A 508 -25.29 8.33 34.24
CA VAL A 508 -24.79 9.67 34.58
C VAL A 508 -23.28 9.66 34.82
N GLN A 509 -22.75 8.60 35.44
CA GLN A 509 -21.32 8.48 35.76
C GLN A 509 -20.45 8.53 34.50
N VAL A 510 -20.92 7.91 33.40
CA VAL A 510 -20.21 7.94 32.11
C VAL A 510 -20.17 9.36 31.55
N LEU A 511 -21.29 10.09 31.62
CA LEU A 511 -21.34 11.50 31.20
C LEU A 511 -20.46 12.40 32.08
N GLU A 512 -20.34 12.14 33.38
CA GLU A 512 -19.39 12.87 34.24
C GLU A 512 -17.94 12.59 33.85
N SER A 513 -17.58 11.35 33.50
CA SER A 513 -16.26 11.04 32.95
C SER A 513 -15.97 11.84 31.67
N TYR A 514 -16.95 11.99 30.79
CA TYR A 514 -16.79 12.81 29.57
C TYR A 514 -16.60 14.27 29.95
N ASN A 515 -17.42 14.77 30.88
CA ASN A 515 -17.37 16.14 31.37
C ASN A 515 -16.00 16.50 31.98
N ASN A 516 -15.43 15.58 32.76
CA ASN A 516 -14.10 15.75 33.36
C ASN A 516 -12.99 15.84 32.29
N LEU A 517 -13.10 15.11 31.18
CA LEU A 517 -12.17 15.26 30.07
C LEU A 517 -12.27 16.65 29.42
N PHE A 518 -13.48 17.17 29.23
CA PHE A 518 -13.66 18.53 28.72
C PHE A 518 -13.13 19.60 29.68
N GLU A 519 -13.35 19.42 30.98
CA GLU A 519 -12.82 20.30 32.02
C GLU A 519 -11.29 20.28 32.03
N TYR A 520 -10.68 19.09 32.01
CA TYR A 520 -9.23 18.93 32.00
C TYR A 520 -8.58 19.48 30.72
N THR A 521 -9.13 19.17 29.54
CA THR A 521 -8.50 19.51 28.26
C THR A 521 -8.76 20.96 27.83
N PHE A 522 -9.98 21.45 28.03
CA PHE A 522 -10.42 22.73 27.48
C PHE A 522 -10.75 23.77 28.56
N ASN A 523 -10.59 23.42 29.85
CA ASN A 523 -11.06 24.25 30.98
C ASN A 523 -12.55 24.61 30.84
N LEU A 524 -13.35 23.66 30.36
CA LEU A 524 -14.77 23.85 30.10
C LEU A 524 -15.61 22.68 30.61
N ARG A 525 -16.43 22.95 31.63
CA ARG A 525 -17.41 21.99 32.11
C ARG A 525 -18.78 22.21 31.45
N GLY A 526 -19.42 21.14 31.05
CA GLY A 526 -20.79 21.09 30.54
C GLY A 526 -21.83 20.84 31.62
N SER A 527 -23.09 20.88 31.18
CA SER A 527 -24.26 20.61 32.03
C SER A 527 -24.87 19.25 31.69
N ILE A 528 -25.16 18.44 32.71
CA ILE A 528 -25.86 17.15 32.57
C ILE A 528 -27.32 17.33 32.97
N SER A 529 -28.22 16.83 32.14
CA SER A 529 -29.67 16.92 32.37
C SER A 529 -30.38 15.65 31.91
N LYS A 530 -31.48 15.29 32.58
CA LYS A 530 -32.32 14.16 32.17
C LYS A 530 -33.09 14.52 30.91
N VAL A 531 -33.13 13.64 29.91
CA VAL A 531 -33.87 13.88 28.68
C VAL A 531 -35.35 13.58 28.92
N LYS A 532 -36.23 14.53 28.56
CA LYS A 532 -37.68 14.39 28.71
C LYS A 532 -38.18 13.12 27.99
N ASP A 533 -39.02 12.35 28.67
CA ASP A 533 -39.67 11.14 28.16
C ASP A 533 -38.72 10.02 27.68
N LYS A 534 -37.44 10.07 28.06
CA LYS A 534 -36.44 9.04 27.74
C LYS A 534 -35.72 8.56 28.99
N LYS A 535 -35.31 7.28 28.99
CA LYS A 535 -34.49 6.67 30.05
C LYS A 535 -33.00 6.96 29.85
N CYS A 536 -32.66 8.22 29.58
CA CYS A 536 -31.27 8.65 29.41
C CYS A 536 -31.04 10.10 29.84
N TYR A 537 -29.77 10.43 29.99
CA TYR A 537 -29.26 11.74 30.33
C TYR A 537 -28.50 12.32 29.14
N GLN A 538 -28.28 13.63 29.17
CA GLN A 538 -27.56 14.35 28.14
C GLN A 538 -26.55 15.31 28.76
N LEU A 539 -25.29 15.19 28.35
CA LEU A 539 -24.25 16.18 28.58
C LEU A 539 -24.28 17.20 27.45
N GLY A 540 -24.35 18.49 27.79
CA GLY A 540 -24.20 19.58 26.83
C GLY A 540 -22.96 20.42 27.09
N ILE A 541 -22.03 20.41 26.14
CA ILE A 541 -20.87 21.31 26.08
C ILE A 541 -21.25 22.51 25.19
N ASN A 542 -21.47 23.67 25.80
CA ASN A 542 -21.93 24.87 25.09
C ASN A 542 -20.75 25.81 24.81
N SER A 543 -20.08 25.64 23.66
CA SER A 543 -19.03 26.52 23.13
C SER A 543 -19.06 26.48 21.61
N VAL A 544 -19.05 27.65 20.98
CA VAL A 544 -19.00 27.80 19.51
C VAL A 544 -17.60 27.42 19.02
N GLU A 545 -16.58 27.84 19.76
CA GLU A 545 -15.17 27.59 19.47
C GLU A 545 -14.89 26.08 19.43
N LEU A 546 -15.24 25.35 20.48
CA LEU A 546 -15.06 23.89 20.49
C LEU A 546 -15.94 23.20 19.44
N ASN A 547 -17.17 23.67 19.22
CA ASN A 547 -18.04 23.09 18.20
C ASN A 547 -17.44 23.22 16.79
N ASN A 548 -16.87 24.38 16.46
CA ASN A 548 -16.18 24.62 15.18
C ASN A 548 -14.94 23.72 15.06
N LEU A 549 -14.12 23.65 16.12
CA LEU A 549 -12.93 22.81 16.14
C LEU A 549 -13.29 21.32 15.92
N PHE A 550 -14.20 20.78 16.71
CA PHE A 550 -14.62 19.38 16.60
C PHE A 550 -15.37 19.10 15.29
N SER A 551 -16.04 20.08 14.67
CA SER A 551 -16.64 19.92 13.34
C SER A 551 -15.58 19.68 12.26
N LEU A 552 -14.49 20.46 12.27
CA LEU A 552 -13.38 20.30 11.32
C LEU A 552 -12.63 18.98 11.54
N ILE A 553 -12.37 18.62 12.80
CA ILE A 553 -11.66 17.37 13.13
C ILE A 553 -12.53 16.15 12.85
N LYS A 554 -13.85 16.21 13.08
CA LYS A 554 -14.78 15.10 12.85
C LYS A 554 -14.75 14.65 11.38
N GLN A 555 -14.68 15.60 10.43
CA GLN A 555 -14.61 15.29 9.00
C GLN A 555 -13.33 14.55 8.60
N ASN A 556 -12.23 14.76 9.33
CA ASN A 556 -10.91 14.19 9.03
C ASN A 556 -10.43 13.23 10.13
N THR A 557 -11.34 12.65 10.91
CA THR A 557 -10.99 11.85 12.09
C THR A 557 -10.07 10.68 11.75
N TYR A 558 -10.34 9.96 10.66
CA TYR A 558 -9.50 8.83 10.26
C TYR A 558 -8.08 9.27 9.91
N HIS A 559 -7.93 10.40 9.23
CA HIS A 559 -6.64 10.98 8.90
C HIS A 559 -5.85 11.31 10.17
N TYR A 560 -6.44 12.08 11.09
CA TYR A 560 -5.77 12.46 12.34
C TYR A 560 -5.39 11.24 13.20
N ILE A 561 -6.36 10.37 13.48
CA ILE A 561 -6.15 9.23 14.39
C ILE A 561 -5.16 8.22 13.81
N SER A 562 -5.26 7.88 12.51
CA SER A 562 -4.36 6.88 11.92
C SER A 562 -2.90 7.36 11.82
N ARG A 563 -2.64 8.66 11.89
CA ARG A 563 -1.28 9.23 11.92
C ARG A 563 -0.75 9.49 13.33
N SER A 564 -1.61 9.39 14.35
CA SER A 564 -1.23 9.71 15.74
C SER A 564 -0.41 8.60 16.42
N PRO A 565 0.28 8.92 17.54
CA PRO A 565 0.95 7.93 18.38
C PRO A 565 -0.03 6.90 18.96
N LYS A 566 0.51 5.74 19.40
CA LYS A 566 -0.31 4.63 19.91
C LYS A 566 -1.19 5.02 21.10
N GLU A 567 -0.74 5.95 21.94
CA GLU A 567 -1.48 6.43 23.11
C GLU A 567 -2.80 7.11 22.69
N HIS A 568 -2.75 7.92 21.62
CA HIS A 568 -3.90 8.64 21.09
C HIS A 568 -4.88 7.67 20.40
N ILE A 569 -4.33 6.70 19.65
CA ILE A 569 -5.13 5.65 19.02
C ILE A 569 -5.85 4.81 20.07
N ALA A 570 -5.15 4.39 21.13
CA ALA A 570 -5.74 3.65 22.24
C ALA A 570 -6.86 4.47 22.91
N ALA A 571 -6.62 5.76 23.16
CA ALA A 571 -7.61 6.65 23.74
C ALA A 571 -8.85 6.82 22.84
N PHE A 572 -8.68 6.97 21.53
CA PHE A 572 -9.78 7.00 20.57
C PHE A 572 -10.61 5.70 20.57
N ILE A 573 -9.95 4.55 20.48
CA ILE A 573 -10.62 3.24 20.51
C ILE A 573 -11.35 3.06 21.85
N ARG A 574 -10.73 3.45 22.96
CA ARG A 574 -11.32 3.42 24.30
C ARG A 574 -12.61 4.23 24.35
N GLY A 575 -12.57 5.48 23.90
CA GLY A 575 -13.75 6.34 23.89
C GLY A 575 -14.88 5.77 23.02
N PHE A 576 -14.54 5.28 21.82
CA PHE A 576 -15.53 4.66 20.95
C PHE A 576 -16.13 3.37 21.54
N ALA A 577 -15.32 2.52 22.19
CA ALA A 577 -15.79 1.30 22.83
C ALA A 577 -16.55 1.55 24.15
N ASP A 578 -16.29 2.65 24.83
CA ASP A 578 -17.07 3.09 25.99
C ASP A 578 -18.47 3.56 25.59
N ALA A 579 -18.61 4.18 24.41
CA ALA A 579 -19.89 4.51 23.80
C ALA A 579 -20.61 3.25 23.25
N GLU A 580 -20.02 2.60 22.24
CA GLU A 580 -20.69 1.58 21.41
C GLU A 580 -20.40 0.12 21.81
N GLY A 581 -19.50 -0.07 22.79
CA GLY A 581 -19.02 -1.39 23.19
C GLY A 581 -19.84 -2.08 24.29
N HIS A 582 -19.68 -3.39 24.38
CA HIS A 582 -20.18 -4.24 25.43
C HIS A 582 -19.09 -5.23 25.85
N VAL A 583 -18.96 -5.45 27.16
CA VAL A 583 -18.01 -6.41 27.74
C VAL A 583 -18.80 -7.61 28.26
N ASP A 584 -18.50 -8.80 27.76
CA ASP A 584 -19.13 -10.04 28.20
C ASP A 584 -18.68 -10.36 29.63
N LYS A 585 -19.62 -10.65 30.53
CA LYS A 585 -19.32 -10.93 31.95
C LYS A 585 -18.71 -12.31 32.17
N LYS A 586 -18.92 -13.25 31.26
CA LYS A 586 -18.53 -14.67 31.39
C LYS A 586 -17.31 -14.99 30.54
N ARG A 587 -17.22 -14.40 29.35
CA ARG A 587 -16.10 -14.58 28.40
C ARG A 587 -15.24 -13.34 28.36
N LYS A 588 -13.95 -13.49 28.09
CA LYS A 588 -13.00 -12.38 27.98
C LYS A 588 -13.18 -11.70 26.62
N ARG A 589 -14.36 -11.10 26.41
CA ARG A 589 -14.84 -10.67 25.10
C ARG A 589 -15.33 -9.24 25.15
N VAL A 590 -14.86 -8.43 24.21
CA VAL A 590 -15.37 -7.09 23.91
C VAL A 590 -16.09 -7.13 22.56
N ILE A 591 -17.29 -6.54 22.51
CA ILE A 591 -18.11 -6.47 21.30
C ILE A 591 -18.46 -5.01 21.07
N ILE A 592 -18.13 -4.47 19.89
CA ILE A 592 -18.51 -3.11 19.49
C ILE A 592 -19.50 -3.23 18.34
N SER A 593 -20.68 -2.61 18.47
CA SER A 593 -21.73 -2.69 17.45
C SER A 593 -21.93 -1.34 16.80
N GLN A 594 -21.98 -1.27 15.47
CA GLN A 594 -22.30 -0.03 14.77
C GLN A 594 -22.99 -0.28 13.43
N LYS A 595 -23.79 0.67 12.96
CA LYS A 595 -24.41 0.61 11.63
C LYS A 595 -23.40 0.86 10.51
N ASP A 596 -22.52 1.84 10.72
CA ASP A 596 -21.42 2.14 9.81
C ASP A 596 -20.30 1.12 9.99
N ASP A 597 -20.08 0.30 8.98
CA ASP A 597 -19.04 -0.72 8.99
C ASP A 597 -17.65 -0.18 8.67
N MET A 598 -17.55 1.02 8.07
CA MET A 598 -16.28 1.66 7.75
C MET A 598 -15.54 2.05 9.03
N VAL A 599 -16.24 2.61 10.02
CA VAL A 599 -15.66 2.93 11.34
C VAL A 599 -15.12 1.65 11.99
N LEU A 600 -15.86 0.55 11.93
CA LEU A 600 -15.43 -0.72 12.53
C LEU A 600 -14.25 -1.35 11.80
N ARG A 601 -14.21 -1.30 10.46
CA ARG A 601 -13.05 -1.73 9.65
C ARG A 601 -11.81 -0.87 9.95
N PHE A 602 -11.99 0.44 10.11
CA PHE A 602 -10.93 1.36 10.48
C PHE A 602 -10.36 1.03 11.87
N ILE A 603 -11.22 0.86 12.88
CA ILE A 603 -10.82 0.43 14.24
C ILE A 603 -10.15 -0.94 14.20
N GLN A 604 -10.67 -1.88 13.41
CA GLN A 604 -10.06 -3.20 13.24
C GLN A 604 -8.61 -3.10 12.73
N LEU A 605 -8.31 -2.20 11.79
CA LEU A 605 -6.94 -1.96 11.33
C LEU A 605 -6.06 -1.29 12.41
N LEU A 606 -6.61 -0.35 13.17
CA LEU A 606 -5.89 0.29 14.28
C LEU A 606 -5.52 -0.72 15.38
N LEU A 607 -6.40 -1.69 15.68
CA LEU A 607 -6.13 -2.76 16.64
C LEU A 607 -4.90 -3.62 16.27
N TYR A 608 -4.58 -3.77 14.98
CA TYR A 608 -3.36 -4.47 14.56
C TYR A 608 -2.06 -3.77 14.98
N ARG A 609 -2.09 -2.44 15.22
CA ARG A 609 -0.93 -1.72 15.78
C ARG A 609 -0.62 -2.13 17.22
N PHE A 610 -1.59 -2.77 17.88
CA PHE A 610 -1.48 -3.32 19.22
C PHE A 610 -1.36 -4.84 19.23
N ASP A 611 -1.17 -5.50 18.07
CA ASP A 611 -1.22 -6.98 17.95
C ASP A 611 -2.55 -7.54 18.50
N ILE A 612 -3.66 -6.79 18.35
CA ILE A 612 -5.00 -7.22 18.75
C ILE A 612 -5.76 -7.64 17.51
N GLN A 613 -6.18 -8.90 17.46
CA GLN A 613 -7.02 -9.41 16.39
C GLN A 613 -8.51 -9.22 16.74
N ALA A 614 -9.27 -8.70 15.78
CA ALA A 614 -10.71 -8.50 15.92
C ALA A 614 -11.46 -9.08 14.71
N PHE A 615 -12.69 -9.54 14.94
CA PHE A 615 -13.55 -10.23 13.98
C PHE A 615 -14.77 -9.39 13.65
N LEU A 616 -15.02 -9.12 12.36
CA LEU A 616 -16.18 -8.34 11.94
C LEU A 616 -17.29 -9.27 11.42
N GLU A 617 -18.49 -9.17 11.98
CA GLU A 617 -19.66 -9.94 11.57
C GLU A 617 -20.87 -9.05 11.27
N LYS A 618 -21.69 -9.45 10.28
CA LYS A 618 -23.00 -8.84 10.04
C LYS A 618 -24.03 -9.50 10.95
N THR A 619 -24.89 -8.71 11.56
CA THR A 619 -25.94 -9.22 12.47
C THR A 619 -27.17 -8.35 12.38
N THR A 620 -28.29 -8.89 12.85
CA THR A 620 -29.53 -8.14 13.05
C THR A 620 -29.70 -7.84 14.54
N THR A 621 -30.16 -6.64 14.87
CA THR A 621 -30.54 -6.28 16.23
C THR A 621 -31.82 -7.00 16.63
N LYS A 622 -32.15 -6.97 17.93
CA LYS A 622 -33.43 -7.52 18.43
C LYS A 622 -34.66 -6.88 17.78
N GLU A 623 -34.52 -5.66 17.25
CA GLU A 623 -35.56 -4.90 16.55
C GLU A 623 -35.61 -5.19 15.04
N GLY A 624 -34.86 -6.17 14.53
CA GLY A 624 -34.85 -6.50 13.10
C GLY A 624 -33.99 -5.57 12.24
N LYS A 625 -33.25 -4.61 12.82
CA LYS A 625 -32.39 -3.67 12.07
C LYS A 625 -31.00 -4.27 11.85
N PHE A 626 -30.45 -4.09 10.65
CA PHE A 626 -29.09 -4.53 10.35
C PHE A 626 -28.05 -3.68 11.08
N CYS A 627 -27.01 -4.34 11.61
CA CYS A 627 -25.80 -3.69 12.10
C CYS A 627 -24.58 -4.61 11.92
N HIS A 628 -23.41 -4.06 12.21
CA HIS A 628 -22.12 -4.74 12.17
C HIS A 628 -21.58 -4.86 13.59
N ARG A 629 -20.90 -5.97 13.89
CA ARG A 629 -20.26 -6.22 15.18
C ARG A 629 -18.79 -6.53 15.00
N LEU A 630 -17.96 -5.75 15.67
CA LEU A 630 -16.54 -6.03 15.85
C LEU A 630 -16.34 -6.77 17.17
N ARG A 631 -15.80 -7.98 17.12
CA ARG A 631 -15.59 -8.86 18.27
C ARG A 631 -14.11 -9.05 18.55
N ILE A 632 -13.73 -8.89 19.82
CA ILE A 632 -12.39 -9.09 20.32
C ILE A 632 -12.51 -10.17 21.40
N ASP A 633 -12.06 -11.38 21.08
CA ASP A 633 -12.38 -12.59 21.84
C ASP A 633 -11.17 -13.13 22.61
N ASP A 634 -11.44 -13.69 23.79
CA ASP A 634 -10.53 -14.51 24.60
C ASP A 634 -9.18 -13.82 24.86
N ILE A 635 -8.10 -14.33 24.26
CA ILE A 635 -6.73 -13.79 24.42
C ILE A 635 -6.64 -12.36 23.89
N GLU A 636 -7.33 -12.06 22.79
CA GLU A 636 -7.34 -10.71 22.21
C GLU A 636 -8.09 -9.74 23.13
N GLY A 637 -9.10 -10.24 23.87
CA GLY A 637 -9.79 -9.46 24.90
C GLY A 637 -8.89 -9.11 26.07
N LEU A 638 -7.98 -10.01 26.47
CA LEU A 638 -6.95 -9.72 27.48
C LEU A 638 -5.94 -8.68 26.97
N LYS A 639 -5.49 -8.80 25.72
CA LYS A 639 -4.60 -7.79 25.10
C LYS A 639 -5.29 -6.41 25.04
N PHE A 640 -6.58 -6.38 24.71
CA PHE A 640 -7.37 -5.16 24.71
C PHE A 640 -7.44 -4.54 26.12
N ALA A 641 -7.69 -5.36 27.14
CA ALA A 641 -7.67 -4.92 28.53
C ALA A 641 -6.35 -4.28 28.94
N GLN A 642 -5.22 -4.93 28.60
CA GLN A 642 -3.88 -4.47 28.98
C GLN A 642 -3.39 -3.24 28.19
N LYS A 643 -3.72 -3.16 26.90
CA LYS A 643 -3.14 -2.14 25.99
C LYS A 643 -4.04 -0.94 25.74
N ILE A 644 -5.35 -1.09 25.89
CA ILE A 644 -6.34 -0.06 25.56
C ILE A 644 -7.21 0.26 26.78
N GLY A 645 -7.80 -0.76 27.39
CA GLY A 645 -8.71 -0.61 28.53
C GLY A 645 -10.02 0.08 28.16
N LEU A 646 -10.83 0.41 29.18
CA LEU A 646 -12.09 1.15 29.09
C LEU A 646 -12.19 2.12 30.28
N THR A 647 -13.03 3.15 30.19
CA THR A 647 -13.25 4.10 31.29
C THR A 647 -14.69 4.16 31.80
N ALA A 648 -15.66 3.65 31.05
CA ALA A 648 -17.02 3.52 31.55
C ALA A 648 -17.05 2.56 32.75
N SER A 649 -17.46 3.06 33.92
CA SER A 649 -17.40 2.35 35.21
C SER A 649 -17.89 0.90 35.16
N ASP A 650 -19.05 0.66 34.55
CA ASP A 650 -19.67 -0.67 34.43
C ASP A 650 -18.87 -1.66 33.56
N LYS A 651 -18.00 -1.15 32.68
CA LYS A 651 -17.12 -1.95 31.81
C LYS A 651 -15.72 -2.06 32.39
N PHE A 652 -15.21 -0.97 32.97
CA PHE A 652 -13.88 -0.87 33.57
C PHE A 652 -13.69 -1.94 34.65
N GLU A 653 -14.62 -2.07 35.60
CA GLU A 653 -14.55 -3.06 36.69
C GLU A 653 -14.42 -4.52 36.19
N ILE A 654 -14.93 -4.81 34.98
CA ILE A 654 -14.85 -6.14 34.38
C ILE A 654 -13.51 -6.32 33.67
N ILE A 655 -13.09 -5.33 32.88
CA ILE A 655 -11.87 -5.37 32.07
C ILE A 655 -10.61 -5.26 32.92
N GLU A 656 -10.62 -4.50 34.01
CA GLU A 656 -9.50 -4.38 34.93
C GLU A 656 -9.13 -5.73 35.54
N LYS A 657 -10.13 -6.55 35.88
CA LYS A 657 -9.86 -7.94 36.32
C LYS A 657 -9.12 -8.76 35.27
N TRP A 658 -9.24 -8.41 33.98
CA TRP A 658 -8.60 -9.14 32.90
C TRP A 658 -7.15 -8.71 32.66
N SER A 659 -6.76 -7.49 33.03
CA SER A 659 -5.41 -6.99 32.75
C SER A 659 -4.33 -7.78 33.46
N ASP A 660 -4.64 -8.38 34.61
CA ASP A 660 -3.69 -9.15 35.41
C ASP A 660 -3.49 -10.60 34.91
N PHE A 661 -4.31 -11.06 33.96
CA PHE A 661 -4.20 -12.42 33.45
C PHE A 661 -2.97 -12.59 32.54
N LYS A 662 -2.19 -13.65 32.79
CA LYS A 662 -1.10 -14.04 31.90
C LYS A 662 -1.65 -14.49 30.53
N ILE A 663 -1.15 -13.87 29.48
CA ILE A 663 -1.49 -14.23 28.10
C ILE A 663 -0.63 -15.41 27.65
N ASN A 664 -1.28 -16.56 27.42
CA ASN A 664 -0.66 -17.76 26.87
C ASN A 664 -1.19 -18.05 25.47
N GLU A 665 -0.51 -17.51 24.45
CA GLU A 665 -0.94 -17.62 23.06
C GLU A 665 -0.63 -18.99 22.44
N ARG A 666 -1.63 -19.64 21.83
CA ARG A 666 -1.49 -20.89 21.07
C ARG A 666 -1.71 -20.65 19.57
N LYS A 667 -0.96 -19.72 18.98
CA LYS A 667 -0.97 -19.48 17.53
C LYS A 667 -0.47 -20.73 16.80
N ILE A 668 -1.24 -21.22 15.84
CA ILE A 668 -0.84 -22.33 14.95
C ILE A 668 -0.07 -21.77 13.76
N PHE A 669 0.87 -22.55 13.24
CA PHE A 669 1.57 -22.24 11.99
C PHE A 669 1.02 -23.13 10.87
N PRO A 670 0.75 -22.62 9.67
CA PRO A 670 0.01 -23.35 8.63
C PRO A 670 0.85 -24.39 7.87
N ILE A 671 1.88 -24.96 8.51
CA ILE A 671 2.61 -26.14 8.02
C ILE A 671 2.09 -27.35 8.79
N SER A 672 1.61 -28.34 8.05
CA SER A 672 1.04 -29.53 8.65
C SER A 672 2.10 -30.33 9.39
N ARG A 673 1.69 -31.03 10.45
CA ARG A 673 2.56 -31.95 11.18
C ARG A 673 3.18 -32.99 10.24
N LYS A 674 2.42 -33.45 9.24
CA LYS A 674 2.85 -34.45 8.25
C LYS A 674 4.02 -33.95 7.39
N GLU A 675 3.98 -32.70 6.95
CA GLU A 675 5.08 -32.10 6.17
C GLU A 675 6.37 -32.03 6.98
N ILE A 676 6.29 -31.62 8.25
CA ILE A 676 7.47 -31.58 9.12
C ILE A 676 7.96 -32.98 9.45
N TRP A 677 7.03 -33.94 9.65
CA TRP A 677 7.36 -35.36 9.83
C TRP A 677 8.15 -35.90 8.64
N ASN A 678 7.72 -35.57 7.42
CA ASN A 678 8.40 -35.97 6.19
C ASN A 678 9.77 -35.31 6.05
N LEU A 679 9.90 -34.02 6.41
CA LEU A 679 11.17 -33.30 6.40
C LEU A 679 12.19 -33.91 7.38
N ILE A 680 11.75 -34.32 8.56
CA ILE A 680 12.63 -34.97 9.54
C ILE A 680 13.05 -36.37 9.04
N LYS A 681 12.10 -37.12 8.45
CA LYS A 681 12.40 -38.44 7.86
C LYS A 681 13.37 -38.36 6.68
N SER A 682 13.31 -37.32 5.86
CA SER A 682 14.21 -37.19 4.70
C SER A 682 15.68 -37.00 5.11
N GLU A 683 15.95 -36.55 6.33
CA GLU A 683 17.29 -36.48 6.91
C GLU A 683 17.69 -37.77 7.68
N GLY A 684 16.87 -38.83 7.61
CA GLY A 684 17.15 -40.11 8.27
C GLY A 684 16.77 -40.18 9.76
N TYR A 685 16.06 -39.19 10.29
CA TYR A 685 15.67 -39.14 11.69
C TYR A 685 14.25 -39.66 11.95
N TYR A 686 14.04 -40.21 13.15
CA TYR A 686 12.71 -40.58 13.64
C TYR A 686 11.97 -39.36 14.21
N PRO A 687 10.82 -38.93 13.65
CA PRO A 687 10.21 -37.66 14.04
C PRO A 687 9.65 -37.62 15.46
N THR A 688 9.38 -38.79 16.05
CA THR A 688 8.99 -38.94 17.45
C THR A 688 10.05 -38.43 18.43
N HIS A 689 11.33 -38.37 18.02
CA HIS A 689 12.40 -37.77 18.84
C HIS A 689 12.29 -36.23 18.93
N PHE A 690 11.61 -35.59 17.97
CA PHE A 690 11.54 -34.13 17.85
C PHE A 690 10.13 -33.59 18.13
N MET A 691 9.10 -34.40 17.92
CA MET A 691 7.70 -34.04 18.14
C MET A 691 6.86 -35.22 18.64
N ALA A 692 6.04 -34.98 19.66
CA ALA A 692 5.14 -36.01 20.20
C ALA A 692 4.04 -36.38 19.17
N PRO A 693 3.64 -37.66 19.05
CA PRO A 693 2.54 -38.07 18.17
C PRO A 693 1.22 -37.48 18.69
N LYS A 694 0.60 -36.59 17.91
CA LYS A 694 -0.68 -35.94 18.22
C LYS A 694 -1.57 -35.91 16.99
N SER A 695 -2.88 -35.91 17.20
CA SER A 695 -3.91 -35.89 16.15
C SER A 695 -4.13 -34.50 15.52
N ASP A 696 -3.69 -33.42 16.17
CA ASP A 696 -3.80 -32.06 15.65
C ASP A 696 -3.18 -31.95 14.25
N LYS A 697 -3.80 -31.25 13.30
CA LYS A 697 -3.24 -31.14 11.94
C LYS A 697 -1.97 -30.26 11.89
N PHE A 698 -1.87 -29.25 12.75
CA PHE A 698 -0.83 -28.22 12.74
C PHE A 698 -0.12 -28.14 14.09
N LEU A 699 1.12 -27.62 14.11
CA LEU A 699 1.81 -27.27 15.36
C LEU A 699 1.49 -25.83 15.78
N THR A 700 1.57 -25.58 17.09
CA THR A 700 1.68 -24.21 17.58
C THR A 700 3.05 -23.64 17.23
N ILE A 701 3.16 -22.33 17.03
CA ILE A 701 4.43 -21.64 16.76
C ILE A 701 5.49 -22.00 17.82
N LYS A 702 5.10 -21.99 19.11
CA LYS A 702 5.99 -22.39 20.21
C LYS A 702 6.55 -23.81 20.03
N ASN A 703 5.69 -24.79 19.76
CA ASN A 703 6.12 -26.17 19.59
C ASN A 703 6.93 -26.35 18.29
N LEU A 704 6.57 -25.62 17.23
CA LEU A 704 7.30 -25.62 15.97
C LEU A 704 8.74 -25.11 16.17
N LYS A 705 8.93 -23.96 16.83
CA LYS A 705 10.27 -23.43 17.18
C LYS A 705 11.09 -24.47 17.94
N GLN A 706 10.54 -25.06 19.00
CA GLN A 706 11.22 -26.09 19.79
C GLN A 706 11.58 -27.33 18.96
N THR A 707 10.69 -27.78 18.08
CA THR A 707 10.96 -28.91 17.18
C THR A 707 12.07 -28.58 16.19
N LEU A 708 12.04 -27.40 15.56
CA LEU A 708 13.06 -26.97 14.59
C LEU A 708 14.43 -26.77 15.24
N GLU A 709 14.47 -26.21 16.45
CA GLU A 709 15.70 -26.04 17.23
C GLU A 709 16.35 -27.38 17.57
N LYS A 710 15.58 -28.33 18.11
CA LYS A 710 16.06 -29.70 18.35
C LYS A 710 16.53 -30.38 17.07
N PHE A 711 15.80 -30.17 15.98
CA PHE A 711 16.13 -30.76 14.69
C PHE A 711 17.46 -30.23 14.16
N LYS A 712 17.70 -28.92 14.25
CA LYS A 712 19.01 -28.30 13.93
C LYS A 712 20.14 -28.88 14.78
N LEU A 713 19.94 -28.99 16.09
CA LEU A 713 20.95 -29.51 17.04
C LEU A 713 21.33 -30.97 16.77
N ALA A 714 20.45 -31.76 16.15
CA ALA A 714 20.77 -33.13 15.76
C ALA A 714 21.79 -33.22 14.61
N GLY A 715 22.12 -32.10 13.94
CA GLY A 715 23.12 -32.06 12.88
C GLY A 715 22.56 -32.35 11.50
N VAL A 716 21.54 -31.58 11.08
CA VAL A 716 20.99 -31.61 9.70
C VAL A 716 22.12 -31.34 8.70
N LYS A 717 22.35 -32.27 7.77
CA LYS A 717 23.46 -32.17 6.79
C LYS A 717 23.02 -31.55 5.47
N ASN A 718 21.78 -31.80 5.03
CA ASN A 718 21.29 -31.32 3.75
C ASN A 718 21.07 -29.80 3.75
N GLU A 719 21.74 -29.09 2.84
CA GLU A 719 21.61 -27.64 2.68
C GLU A 719 20.19 -27.19 2.33
N LEU A 720 19.44 -27.96 1.54
CA LEU A 720 18.04 -27.64 1.21
C LEU A 720 17.15 -27.70 2.46
N THR A 721 17.37 -28.68 3.33
CA THR A 721 16.63 -28.82 4.59
C THR A 721 16.98 -27.68 5.55
N LYS A 722 18.25 -27.27 5.64
CA LYS A 722 18.66 -26.08 6.40
C LYS A 722 17.97 -24.82 5.90
N LYS A 723 17.92 -24.60 4.58
CA LYS A 723 17.20 -23.47 3.97
C LYS A 723 15.71 -23.46 4.32
N LYS A 724 15.03 -24.61 4.25
CA LYS A 724 13.62 -24.74 4.64
C LYS A 724 13.39 -24.42 6.11
N ILE A 725 14.26 -24.86 7.01
CA ILE A 725 14.17 -24.54 8.44
C ILE A 725 14.36 -23.04 8.65
N ALA A 726 15.43 -22.45 8.08
CA ALA A 726 15.72 -21.03 8.20
C ALA A 726 14.57 -20.16 7.66
N PHE A 727 13.96 -20.56 6.54
CA PHE A 727 12.81 -19.88 5.95
C PHE A 727 11.59 -19.88 6.90
N ILE A 728 11.28 -21.01 7.55
CA ILE A 728 10.18 -21.05 8.53
C ILE A 728 10.47 -20.14 9.71
N GLU A 729 11.70 -20.17 10.23
CA GLU A 729 12.08 -19.31 11.36
C GLU A 729 11.95 -17.83 10.99
N HIS A 730 12.44 -17.47 9.80
CA HIS A 730 12.30 -16.13 9.25
C HIS A 730 10.83 -15.71 9.07
N LEU A 731 9.98 -16.62 8.58
CA LEU A 731 8.53 -16.37 8.48
C LEU A 731 7.86 -16.19 9.85
N ILE A 732 8.23 -16.99 10.84
CA ILE A 732 7.67 -16.89 12.19
C ILE A 732 8.04 -15.55 12.83
N ASP A 733 9.25 -15.05 12.58
CA ASP A 733 9.75 -13.79 13.11
C ASP A 733 9.40 -12.57 12.23
N SER A 734 8.78 -12.81 11.07
CA SER A 734 8.32 -11.76 10.15
C SER A 734 7.03 -11.08 10.62
N ASN A 735 6.67 -9.97 9.96
CA ASN A 735 5.40 -9.29 10.17
C ASN A 735 4.22 -9.95 9.43
N ILE A 736 4.43 -11.09 8.76
CA ILE A 736 3.38 -11.82 8.05
C ILE A 736 2.77 -12.87 9.00
N THR A 737 1.46 -12.93 9.03
CA THR A 737 0.69 -13.99 9.69
C THR A 737 -0.23 -14.67 8.69
N TRP A 738 -0.71 -15.84 9.06
CA TRP A 738 -1.46 -16.72 8.16
C TRP A 738 -2.85 -16.96 8.72
N CYS A 739 -3.86 -16.47 8.02
CA CYS A 739 -5.24 -16.50 8.49
C CYS A 739 -6.06 -17.54 7.73
N LYS A 740 -6.79 -18.36 8.47
CA LYS A 740 -7.60 -19.44 7.91
C LYS A 740 -8.88 -18.89 7.32
N VAL A 741 -9.17 -19.23 6.07
CA VAL A 741 -10.40 -18.89 5.35
C VAL A 741 -11.57 -19.66 5.96
N LYS A 742 -12.55 -18.91 6.50
CA LYS A 742 -13.75 -19.43 7.15
C LYS A 742 -14.90 -19.58 6.17
N LYS A 743 -15.06 -18.60 5.28
CA LYS A 743 -16.15 -18.53 4.30
C LYS A 743 -15.68 -17.79 3.05
N ILE A 744 -16.29 -18.13 1.91
CA ILE A 744 -16.12 -17.41 0.64
C ILE A 744 -17.53 -17.22 0.08
N ASN A 745 -17.89 -16.00 -0.28
CA ASN A 745 -19.15 -15.70 -0.94
C ASN A 745 -18.87 -15.17 -2.34
N LYS A 746 -19.44 -15.81 -3.35
CA LYS A 746 -19.43 -15.32 -4.73
C LYS A 746 -20.67 -14.45 -4.95
N MET A 747 -20.50 -13.29 -5.56
CA MET A 747 -21.56 -12.28 -5.75
C MET A 747 -21.44 -11.64 -7.13
N ASP A 748 -22.57 -11.22 -7.69
CA ASP A 748 -22.56 -10.36 -8.89
C ASP A 748 -21.98 -8.99 -8.53
N ASN A 749 -21.12 -8.47 -9.40
CA ASN A 749 -20.53 -7.17 -9.21
C ASN A 749 -21.43 -6.06 -9.79
N LYS A 750 -21.62 -5.00 -9.01
CA LYS A 750 -22.24 -3.73 -9.42
C LYS A 750 -21.38 -2.52 -9.06
N GLU A 751 -20.19 -2.77 -8.53
CA GLU A 751 -19.27 -1.80 -7.97
C GLU A 751 -18.05 -1.64 -8.89
N ILE A 752 -17.51 -0.43 -8.91
CA ILE A 752 -16.25 -0.15 -9.58
C ILE A 752 -15.13 -0.81 -8.77
N LEU A 753 -14.27 -1.58 -9.46
CA LEU A 753 -13.09 -2.18 -8.83
C LEU A 753 -11.85 -1.33 -9.10
N TYR A 754 -10.91 -1.39 -8.17
CA TYR A 754 -9.67 -0.61 -8.18
C TYR A 754 -8.48 -1.52 -7.97
N ASP A 755 -7.35 -1.16 -8.57
CA ASP A 755 -6.04 -1.74 -8.27
C ASP A 755 -4.97 -0.66 -8.26
N ILE A 756 -3.82 -0.97 -7.66
CA ILE A 756 -2.68 -0.06 -7.63
C ILE A 756 -1.40 -0.80 -8.02
N SER A 757 -0.57 -0.13 -8.83
CA SER A 757 0.76 -0.62 -9.17
C SER A 757 1.80 0.01 -8.26
N VAL A 758 2.61 -0.83 -7.62
CA VAL A 758 3.60 -0.45 -6.59
C VAL A 758 4.96 -1.05 -6.94
N HIS A 759 5.86 -0.25 -7.50
CA HIS A 759 7.15 -0.76 -7.98
C HIS A 759 8.09 -1.20 -6.84
N GLY A 760 8.82 -2.28 -7.05
CA GLY A 760 9.89 -2.78 -6.16
C GLY A 760 9.47 -3.80 -5.09
N GLN A 761 8.20 -3.79 -4.65
CA GLN A 761 7.67 -4.80 -3.70
C GLN A 761 6.63 -5.71 -4.32
N GLU A 762 5.97 -5.28 -5.40
CA GLU A 762 5.01 -6.07 -6.19
C GLU A 762 3.73 -6.52 -5.42
N ASN A 763 3.53 -5.98 -4.21
CA ASN A 763 2.33 -6.16 -3.40
C ASN A 763 2.07 -4.94 -2.49
N TYR A 764 0.85 -4.87 -1.94
CA TYR A 764 0.43 -3.87 -0.96
C TYR A 764 -0.50 -4.48 0.11
N ILE A 765 -0.87 -3.70 1.12
CA ILE A 765 -1.76 -4.13 2.20
C ILE A 765 -3.15 -3.52 2.03
N ALA A 766 -4.18 -4.37 1.92
CA ALA A 766 -5.57 -3.95 1.81
C ALA A 766 -6.46 -4.74 2.79
N ASN A 767 -7.26 -4.05 3.62
CA ASN A 767 -8.03 -4.64 4.74
C ASN A 767 -7.19 -5.54 5.68
N GLY A 768 -5.88 -5.32 5.72
CA GLY A 768 -4.89 -6.10 6.44
C GLY A 768 -4.36 -7.34 5.70
N PHE A 769 -4.88 -7.67 4.52
CA PHE A 769 -4.37 -8.73 3.65
C PHE A 769 -3.22 -8.25 2.79
N LEU A 770 -2.31 -9.16 2.44
CA LEU A 770 -1.24 -8.92 1.48
C LEU A 770 -1.75 -9.30 0.07
N VAL A 771 -1.70 -8.34 -0.87
CA VAL A 771 -2.34 -8.42 -2.20
C VAL A 771 -1.36 -8.05 -3.33
N HIS A 772 -1.41 -8.73 -4.47
CA HIS A 772 -0.41 -8.62 -5.57
C HIS A 772 -0.76 -7.55 -6.64
N ASN A 773 0.25 -6.97 -7.32
CA ASN A 773 0.16 -5.98 -8.42
C ASN A 773 -0.13 -6.54 -9.86
N SER A 774 -0.17 -5.67 -10.90
CA SER A 774 -0.49 -5.95 -12.33
C SER A 774 0.64 -5.56 -13.35
N THR A 775 0.80 -6.26 -14.50
CA THR A 775 1.84 -6.07 -15.58
C THR A 775 1.26 -6.16 -17.04
N TYR A 776 2.01 -5.92 -18.14
CA TYR A 776 1.46 -5.94 -19.53
C TYR A 776 1.30 -7.35 -20.13
N ARG A 777 0.10 -7.71 -20.60
CA ARG A 777 -0.19 -9.02 -21.20
C ARG A 777 -1.23 -8.99 -22.32
N VAL A 778 -0.93 -9.69 -23.41
CA VAL A 778 -1.81 -9.86 -24.58
C VAL A 778 -2.09 -11.34 -24.85
N TYR A 779 -3.37 -11.68 -25.08
CA TYR A 779 -3.81 -13.01 -25.52
C TYR A 779 -4.00 -13.04 -27.04
N LEU A 780 -3.39 -14.01 -27.71
CA LEU A 780 -3.57 -14.26 -29.15
C LEU A 780 -4.32 -15.57 -29.40
N ARG A 781 -5.30 -15.53 -30.30
CA ARG A 781 -6.02 -16.71 -30.80
C ARG A 781 -6.24 -16.67 -32.31
N ARG A 782 -6.58 -17.81 -32.91
CA ARG A 782 -7.00 -17.87 -34.32
C ARG A 782 -8.39 -17.23 -34.48
N GLY A 783 -8.54 -16.43 -35.53
CA GLY A 783 -9.81 -15.83 -35.95
C GLY A 783 -10.52 -16.67 -37.03
N LYS A 784 -11.48 -16.08 -37.74
CA LYS A 784 -12.14 -16.73 -38.90
C LYS A 784 -11.22 -16.64 -40.12
N LYS A 785 -11.17 -17.71 -40.93
CA LYS A 785 -10.27 -17.83 -42.10
C LYS A 785 -8.78 -17.62 -41.67
N ASP A 786 -8.02 -16.80 -42.39
CA ASP A 786 -6.58 -16.57 -42.14
C ASP A 786 -6.28 -15.48 -41.09
N THR A 787 -7.29 -15.00 -40.36
CA THR A 787 -7.14 -13.92 -39.38
C THR A 787 -6.69 -14.44 -38.00
N ARG A 788 -6.21 -13.54 -37.16
CA ARG A 788 -5.88 -13.70 -35.75
C ARG A 788 -6.60 -12.64 -34.95
N VAL A 789 -6.82 -12.90 -33.67
CA VAL A 789 -7.40 -11.95 -32.73
C VAL A 789 -6.42 -11.75 -31.59
N ALA A 790 -6.13 -10.49 -31.28
CA ALA A 790 -5.40 -10.07 -30.10
C ALA A 790 -6.35 -9.42 -29.10
N LYS A 791 -6.20 -9.80 -27.83
CA LYS A 791 -6.94 -9.23 -26.71
C LYS A 791 -5.95 -8.65 -25.70
N MET A 792 -6.08 -7.37 -25.34
CA MET A 792 -5.36 -6.83 -24.19
C MET A 792 -5.96 -7.44 -22.92
N VAL A 793 -5.13 -8.11 -22.12
CA VAL A 793 -5.54 -8.82 -20.90
C VAL A 793 -5.16 -8.04 -19.66
N ASP A 794 -4.02 -7.35 -19.70
CA ASP A 794 -3.54 -6.51 -18.60
C ASP A 794 -2.60 -5.46 -19.17
N ALA A 795 -2.73 -4.21 -18.73
CA ALA A 795 -1.89 -3.10 -19.15
C ALA A 795 -2.07 -1.92 -18.18
N PRO A 796 -0.99 -1.33 -17.64
CA PRO A 796 -1.06 -0.13 -16.83
C PRO A 796 -1.96 0.97 -17.41
N GLN A 797 -1.95 1.24 -18.72
CA GLN A 797 -2.60 2.44 -19.30
C GLN A 797 -3.62 2.21 -20.43
N ILE A 798 -3.95 0.96 -20.74
CA ILE A 798 -4.76 0.65 -21.92
C ILE A 798 -6.02 -0.10 -21.49
N ALA A 799 -7.17 0.30 -22.02
CA ALA A 799 -8.43 -0.40 -21.81
C ALA A 799 -8.41 -1.81 -22.44
N GLU A 800 -9.18 -2.74 -21.86
CA GLU A 800 -9.32 -4.10 -22.38
C GLU A 800 -10.05 -4.09 -23.72
N LEU A 801 -9.30 -4.20 -24.82
CA LEU A 801 -9.82 -4.20 -26.19
C LEU A 801 -9.46 -5.52 -26.91
N GLU A 802 -10.27 -5.88 -27.90
CA GLU A 802 -10.01 -6.98 -28.83
C GLU A 802 -9.89 -6.42 -30.25
N VAL A 803 -8.83 -6.79 -30.96
CA VAL A 803 -8.60 -6.40 -32.36
C VAL A 803 -8.24 -7.62 -33.20
N GLY A 804 -8.61 -7.57 -34.47
CA GLY A 804 -8.23 -8.57 -35.45
C GLY A 804 -7.03 -8.12 -36.29
N PHE A 805 -6.18 -9.06 -36.67
CA PHE A 805 -5.07 -8.85 -37.61
C PHE A 805 -4.87 -10.08 -38.49
N LYS A 806 -4.09 -9.99 -39.56
CA LYS A 806 -3.74 -11.10 -40.45
C LYS A 806 -2.23 -11.34 -40.45
N ILE A 807 -1.83 -12.59 -40.71
CA ILE A 807 -0.45 -12.96 -40.97
C ILE A 807 -0.34 -13.30 -42.47
N SER A 808 0.56 -12.63 -43.20
CA SER A 808 0.78 -12.78 -44.64
C SER A 808 2.27 -12.90 -44.98
N GLU A 809 2.64 -12.90 -46.26
CA GLU A 809 4.04 -12.88 -46.69
C GLU A 809 4.75 -11.57 -46.32
N LYS A 810 4.00 -10.46 -46.19
CA LYS A 810 4.49 -9.18 -45.69
C LYS A 810 4.66 -9.13 -44.17
N GLY A 811 4.26 -10.19 -43.46
CA GLY A 811 4.34 -10.26 -42.01
C GLY A 811 2.97 -10.09 -41.34
N ILE A 812 2.82 -9.11 -40.45
CA ILE A 812 1.56 -8.76 -39.78
C ILE A 812 0.91 -7.59 -40.51
N GLU A 813 -0.40 -7.70 -40.76
CA GLU A 813 -1.21 -6.69 -41.46
C GLU A 813 -2.58 -6.53 -40.78
N ASP A 814 -3.24 -5.39 -41.01
CA ASP A 814 -4.65 -5.19 -40.66
C ASP A 814 -5.58 -6.10 -41.49
N ILE A 815 -6.79 -6.37 -40.99
CA ILE A 815 -7.82 -7.19 -41.68
C ILE A 815 -8.50 -6.41 -42.79
#